data_AF-A0A937P0N1-F1
#
_entry.id   AF-A0A937P0N1-F1
#
_cell.length_a   1.000
_cell.length_b   1.000
_cell.length_c   1.000
_cell.angle_alpha   90.00
_cell.angle_beta   90.00
_cell.angle_gamma   90.00
#
_symmetry.space_group_name_H-M   'P 1'
#
loop_
_entity.id
_entity.type
_entity.pdbx_description
1 polymer ?
#
loop_
_entity_poly.entity_id
_entity_poly.type
_entity_poly.pdbx_seq_one_letter_code
_entity_poly.pdbx_strand_id
1 'polypeptide(L)'
;MRSVLIAQEKPVEFTVNQIASIPTFPSPEASPFTNEAKASANYFNGSLNASIPIYTISSRHLSVPVSINYNCNGIKVNDVSTRVGIGWHLNAGGVISRTKYDRPDEKEKRIDLDGVSWDDPESVINAVEYCVDDGDGMNDLFSYSFPGGSGKFAFDLDWNPILVPQKDIKIEIEKDLTVINGFIITGIDGIEYHYYNYETTTNPPLTNSGPWDPDVTTAWYLSKIKHPLNDSIMFYYSHPGTYGYTAGKVYMKSFKYPVSSSNCFCGTGYSFEVYDQMISINPCRLDSIVFVSGTVFFTYEDIGQIIPKQKLSSISIFNKADEELCSYQLSHSVYGERLLLDSVVKTSNNEEFPPYRFGYINKNAMPNRLITAQDEFGFYNGKHSNITLLTRKSGEYFGIFEGEPIADRSHSFSHASIGILRKITYPTSGFSIIDYEPHRSNEEIYITYYNHKIIGPLSISNSPPNYIGTLDTTFVLSEEGYICLTMKIEINNHEHDSKACFTIDDHDEICLECPEELTCYDTAIIYLDEGEHILLIEAVGHADQTICTATAKIYLQEIDSIPIYPEYGIRVKRITDNFGDASSPVIRRIYYAPFQDTLSSSLLPVFPPRYFNENKHYMECTPSNTFVCPSIIWYANSINPLLPYGNDFVYNTVTLSYGENFNNGGIQYSFIARRNSAGQILIPPNELADGSQNQHSWINGTITSTITFDNVLNRVKSVVNDYAEFNGASINNYDIRQICSGFTGSTNYEERLLDYAAERSQYHSLWLRLDEVIDTDYFPASNTSITKTTQFFYDDPISKLVTKEIITESKGERIKEAFYPTMYSGTGTGAAAAIHLMKEDKHIHDKAIEIVESVNYPNSPEPCITSSQANFYKVVEDKIIPDKIYKLETESPVPQSQYQYSSILNGQFNYDESFKEQIIYDLIDEFGNLRQYHEVNNYPVSFVWGYNNTFPVARIENATFSEVESNLGCTYVQLQQKTDTELMSIMDNLRIALPNTFITSYTYDPLIGTTSETDPNGITINYKYDDFRRLETIKDHDNNIIKHIDYHYIEQ
;
A
#
# COMPACT_ATOMS: atom_id res chain seq x y z
N MET A 1 -4.43 -1.88 -14.90
CA MET A 1 -3.30 -1.49 -14.04
C MET A 1 -3.03 -2.63 -13.07
N ARG A 2 -1.86 -3.26 -13.17
CA ARG A 2 -1.41 -4.28 -12.21
C ARG A 2 -1.24 -3.60 -10.86
N SER A 3 -2.19 -3.79 -9.96
CA SER A 3 -2.02 -3.40 -8.56
C SER A 3 -1.17 -4.44 -7.86
N VAL A 4 -0.02 -3.97 -7.36
CA VAL A 4 0.66 -4.43 -6.15
C VAL A 4 1.14 -5.88 -6.19
N LEU A 5 2.38 -6.05 -6.65
CA LEU A 5 3.46 -6.77 -5.96
C LEU A 5 4.67 -6.82 -6.88
N ILE A 6 5.67 -6.00 -6.57
CA ILE A 6 7.04 -6.30 -6.95
C ILE A 6 7.50 -7.42 -6.01
N ALA A 7 6.97 -8.62 -6.21
CA ALA A 7 7.85 -9.77 -6.22
C ALA A 7 8.62 -9.61 -7.53
N GLN A 8 9.95 -9.73 -7.49
CA GLN A 8 10.81 -9.73 -8.68
C GLN A 8 10.05 -10.40 -9.82
N GLU A 9 9.73 -9.61 -10.85
CA GLU A 9 8.72 -9.97 -11.83
C GLU A 9 8.97 -11.40 -12.34
N LYS A 10 7.89 -12.14 -12.64
CA LYS A 10 8.03 -13.31 -13.53
C LYS A 10 8.99 -12.91 -14.64
N PRO A 11 10.06 -13.69 -14.92
CA PRO A 11 11.01 -13.32 -15.94
C PRO A 11 10.23 -12.92 -17.17
N VAL A 12 10.47 -11.71 -17.64
CA VAL A 12 10.09 -11.33 -18.99
C VAL A 12 10.57 -12.50 -19.85
N GLU A 13 9.71 -13.12 -20.64
CA GLU A 13 10.17 -14.11 -21.62
C GLU A 13 11.18 -13.38 -22.51
N PHE A 14 12.47 -13.53 -22.18
CA PHE A 14 13.57 -12.92 -22.89
C PHE A 14 13.67 -13.64 -24.22
N THR A 15 12.82 -13.25 -25.15
CA THR A 15 13.01 -13.55 -26.55
C THR A 15 14.19 -12.73 -27.03
N VAL A 16 14.94 -13.29 -27.98
CA VAL A 16 16.18 -12.80 -28.60
C VAL A 16 16.13 -11.32 -29.07
N ASN A 17 14.94 -10.70 -29.10
CA ASN A 17 14.69 -9.35 -29.58
C ASN A 17 14.66 -8.25 -28.49
N GLN A 18 14.75 -8.56 -27.19
CA GLN A 18 14.47 -7.56 -26.15
C GLN A 18 15.63 -6.65 -25.75
N ILE A 19 16.88 -7.03 -25.99
CA ILE A 19 18.07 -6.23 -25.62
C ILE A 19 18.35 -5.12 -26.65
N ALA A 20 17.61 -5.12 -27.76
CA ALA A 20 17.68 -4.12 -28.83
C ALA A 20 16.28 -3.63 -29.24
N SER A 21 15.34 -3.53 -28.28
CA SER A 21 14.06 -2.91 -28.58
C SER A 21 14.25 -1.40 -28.77
N ILE A 22 14.57 -1.00 -30.01
CA ILE A 22 13.96 0.20 -30.59
C ILE A 22 12.49 0.13 -30.17
N PRO A 23 11.85 1.20 -29.67
CA PRO A 23 10.41 1.20 -29.48
C PRO A 23 9.80 0.81 -30.83
N THR A 24 9.43 -0.47 -30.95
CA THR A 24 8.54 -0.94 -31.99
C THR A 24 7.24 -0.35 -31.53
N PHE A 25 6.97 0.87 -32.00
CA PHE A 25 5.70 1.49 -31.76
C PHE A 25 4.66 0.44 -32.16
N PRO A 26 3.74 0.08 -31.24
CA PRO A 26 2.75 -0.93 -31.54
C PRO A 26 2.14 -0.55 -32.88
N SER A 27 1.97 -1.54 -33.78
CA SER A 27 1.29 -1.25 -35.04
C SER A 27 0.01 -0.48 -34.69
N PRO A 28 -0.41 0.51 -35.50
CA PRO A 28 -1.58 1.30 -35.18
C PRO A 28 -2.82 0.43 -34.85
N GLU A 29 -2.83 -0.81 -35.34
CA GLU A 29 -3.82 -1.86 -35.10
C GLU A 29 -3.78 -2.51 -33.69
N ALA A 30 -2.63 -2.53 -33.02
CA ALA A 30 -2.45 -3.05 -31.66
C ALA A 30 -2.75 -2.01 -30.57
N SER A 31 -2.76 -0.72 -30.93
CA SER A 31 -2.97 0.42 -30.01
C SER A 31 -4.39 0.59 -29.42
N PRO A 32 -5.50 0.28 -30.11
CA PRO A 32 -6.83 0.63 -29.60
C PRO A 32 -7.42 -0.34 -28.57
N PHE A 33 -6.88 -1.57 -28.43
CA PHE A 33 -7.44 -2.60 -27.54
C PHE A 33 -6.91 -2.59 -26.10
N THR A 34 -5.87 -1.79 -25.81
CA THR A 34 -5.13 -1.84 -24.53
C THR A 34 -5.45 -0.71 -23.55
N ASN A 35 -6.24 0.29 -23.95
CA ASN A 35 -6.50 1.51 -23.18
C ASN A 35 -7.93 1.64 -22.65
N GLU A 36 -8.61 0.54 -22.36
CA GLU A 36 -9.94 0.61 -21.75
C GLU A 36 -9.85 0.79 -20.23
N ALA A 37 -10.59 1.79 -19.73
CA ALA A 37 -10.87 1.90 -18.32
C ALA A 37 -11.57 0.62 -17.84
N LYS A 38 -11.06 -0.01 -16.78
CA LYS A 38 -11.63 -1.26 -16.26
C LYS A 38 -11.72 -1.25 -14.75
N ALA A 39 -12.94 -1.53 -14.25
CA ALA A 39 -13.17 -1.87 -12.86
C ALA A 39 -12.69 -3.30 -12.57
N SER A 40 -11.88 -3.43 -11.53
CA SER A 40 -11.33 -4.70 -11.05
C SER A 40 -11.32 -4.72 -9.53
N ALA A 41 -11.53 -5.88 -8.94
CA ALA A 41 -11.35 -6.02 -7.50
C ALA A 41 -9.88 -6.38 -7.21
N ASN A 42 -9.34 -5.86 -6.12
CA ASN A 42 -8.19 -6.47 -5.48
C ASN A 42 -8.69 -7.72 -4.75
N TYR A 43 -8.33 -8.90 -5.26
CA TYR A 43 -8.80 -10.15 -4.68
C TYR A 43 -8.24 -10.40 -3.28
N PHE A 44 -7.09 -9.83 -2.93
CA PHE A 44 -6.45 -10.10 -1.65
C PHE A 44 -7.12 -9.40 -0.46
N ASN A 45 -7.66 -8.20 -0.66
CA ASN A 45 -8.28 -7.41 0.41
C ASN A 45 -9.72 -6.96 0.09
N GLY A 46 -10.18 -7.18 -1.15
CA GLY A 46 -11.53 -6.88 -1.60
C GLY A 46 -11.80 -5.46 -2.07
N SER A 47 -10.78 -4.63 -2.25
CA SER A 47 -10.94 -3.25 -2.71
C SER A 47 -11.40 -3.14 -4.15
N LEU A 48 -12.14 -2.08 -4.48
CA LEU A 48 -12.40 -1.73 -5.87
C LEU A 48 -11.24 -0.88 -6.40
N ASN A 49 -10.63 -1.34 -7.49
CA ASN A 49 -9.69 -0.58 -8.30
C ASN A 49 -10.30 -0.28 -9.66
N ALA A 50 -10.38 1.01 -10.03
CA ALA A 50 -10.70 1.44 -11.38
C ALA A 50 -9.65 2.45 -11.84
N SER A 51 -9.35 2.47 -13.15
CA SER A 51 -8.42 3.44 -13.71
C SER A 51 -8.98 4.02 -14.98
N ILE A 52 -8.99 5.35 -15.06
CA ILE A 52 -9.36 6.13 -16.23
C ILE A 52 -8.06 6.65 -16.84
N PRO A 53 -7.58 6.03 -17.94
CA PRO A 53 -6.40 6.54 -18.63
C PRO A 53 -6.71 7.92 -19.22
N ILE A 54 -5.82 8.89 -18.98
CA ILE A 54 -5.93 10.25 -19.50
C ILE A 54 -4.95 10.41 -20.66
N TYR A 55 -3.67 10.18 -20.41
CA TYR A 55 -2.63 10.36 -21.41
C TYR A 55 -1.38 9.56 -21.02
N THR A 56 -0.63 9.02 -21.99
CA THR A 56 0.69 8.43 -21.73
C THR A 56 1.73 9.37 -22.30
N ILE A 57 2.52 9.99 -21.41
CA ILE A 57 3.64 10.83 -21.79
C ILE A 57 4.71 9.92 -22.40
N SER A 58 5.09 10.19 -23.64
CA SER A 58 6.18 9.49 -24.32
C SER A 58 7.27 10.50 -24.70
N SER A 59 8.44 10.32 -24.09
CA SER A 59 9.67 11.02 -24.45
C SER A 59 10.52 10.15 -25.38
N ARG A 60 11.85 10.32 -25.41
CA ARG A 60 12.74 9.49 -26.26
C ARG A 60 12.87 8.06 -25.73
N HIS A 61 13.22 7.94 -24.44
CA HIS A 61 13.47 6.67 -23.74
C HIS A 61 12.57 6.49 -22.51
N LEU A 62 11.74 7.49 -22.20
CA LEU A 62 10.87 7.49 -21.02
C LEU A 62 9.39 7.42 -21.43
N SER A 63 8.61 6.64 -20.68
CA SER A 63 7.16 6.54 -20.81
C SER A 63 6.49 6.65 -19.45
N VAL A 64 5.56 7.59 -19.27
CA VAL A 64 4.91 7.87 -17.98
C VAL A 64 3.39 7.98 -18.18
N PRO A 65 2.59 7.08 -17.59
CA PRO A 65 1.14 7.18 -17.67
C PRO A 65 0.60 8.28 -16.75
N VAL A 66 -0.36 9.05 -17.27
CA VAL A 66 -1.23 9.98 -16.55
C VAL A 66 -2.63 9.38 -16.53
N SER A 67 -3.16 9.13 -15.33
CA SER A 67 -4.48 8.52 -15.14
C SER A 67 -5.18 9.04 -13.91
N ILE A 68 -6.51 8.89 -13.88
CA ILE A 68 -7.34 9.11 -12.69
C ILE A 68 -7.75 7.73 -12.17
N ASN A 69 -7.35 7.41 -10.95
CA ASN A 69 -7.52 6.08 -10.37
C ASN A 69 -8.49 6.14 -9.20
N TYR A 70 -9.41 5.18 -9.12
CA TYR A 70 -10.25 4.94 -7.96
C TYR A 70 -9.70 3.75 -7.19
N ASN A 71 -9.44 3.91 -5.89
CA ASN A 71 -9.14 2.82 -4.97
C ASN A 71 -9.91 3.07 -3.67
N CYS A 72 -10.80 2.14 -3.31
CA CYS A 72 -11.64 2.29 -2.12
C CYS A 72 -12.04 0.94 -1.52
N ASN A 73 -12.01 0.87 -0.18
CA ASN A 73 -12.46 -0.23 0.68
C ASN A 73 -13.63 0.21 1.58
N GLY A 74 -14.42 1.18 1.11
CA GLY A 74 -15.39 1.93 1.92
C GLY A 74 -14.90 3.34 2.24
N ILE A 75 -15.84 4.21 2.63
CA ILE A 75 -15.56 5.60 3.04
C ILE A 75 -15.83 5.71 4.53
N LYS A 76 -14.81 6.06 5.31
CA LYS A 76 -14.96 6.33 6.74
C LYS A 76 -15.55 7.72 6.96
N VAL A 77 -16.20 7.91 8.12
CA VAL A 77 -16.85 9.18 8.48
C VAL A 77 -15.86 10.35 8.50
N ASN A 78 -14.58 10.11 8.81
CA ASN A 78 -13.60 11.19 8.87
C ASN A 78 -12.80 11.42 7.58
N ASP A 79 -12.95 10.54 6.58
CA ASP A 79 -12.18 10.62 5.33
C ASP A 79 -12.38 11.96 4.62
N VAL A 80 -11.28 12.47 4.08
CA VAL A 80 -11.20 13.70 3.31
C VAL A 80 -11.05 13.35 1.83
N SER A 81 -11.66 14.15 0.95
CA SER A 81 -11.53 13.92 -0.49
C SER A 81 -10.13 14.28 -0.98
N THR A 82 -9.72 13.76 -2.13
CA THR A 82 -8.60 14.37 -2.85
C THR A 82 -9.12 15.55 -3.68
N ARG A 83 -8.23 16.25 -4.40
CA ARG A 83 -8.63 17.28 -5.39
C ARG A 83 -9.42 16.70 -6.58
N VAL A 84 -9.36 15.38 -6.79
CA VAL A 84 -10.12 14.67 -7.83
C VAL A 84 -11.46 14.17 -7.29
N GLY A 85 -11.54 13.87 -6.00
CA GLY A 85 -12.75 13.39 -5.33
C GLY A 85 -12.46 12.26 -4.35
N ILE A 86 -13.43 11.92 -3.51
CA ILE A 86 -13.33 10.84 -2.52
C ILE A 86 -13.12 9.49 -3.23
N GLY A 87 -12.12 8.73 -2.79
CA GLY A 87 -11.68 7.47 -3.40
C GLY A 87 -10.93 7.61 -4.73
N TRP A 88 -10.98 8.79 -5.38
CA TRP A 88 -10.25 9.08 -6.62
C TRP A 88 -8.91 9.77 -6.34
N HIS A 89 -7.88 9.47 -7.10
CA HIS A 89 -6.57 10.11 -7.03
C HIS A 89 -5.96 10.28 -8.42
N LEU A 90 -5.14 11.32 -8.58
CA LEU A 90 -4.37 11.55 -9.79
C LEU A 90 -3.09 10.71 -9.72
N ASN A 91 -2.85 9.89 -10.74
CA ASN A 91 -1.60 9.19 -10.97
C ASN A 91 -0.86 9.91 -12.09
N ALA A 92 0.11 10.75 -11.74
CA ALA A 92 0.85 11.61 -12.68
C ALA A 92 2.24 11.94 -12.12
N GLY A 93 3.01 10.93 -11.73
CA GLY A 93 4.34 11.10 -11.13
C GLY A 93 4.61 10.09 -10.02
N GLY A 94 5.29 10.55 -8.97
CA GLY A 94 5.68 9.75 -7.82
C GLY A 94 5.73 10.60 -6.55
N VAL A 95 5.65 9.95 -5.39
CA VAL A 95 5.74 10.59 -4.09
C VAL A 95 6.48 9.69 -3.10
N ILE A 96 7.31 10.30 -2.27
CA ILE A 96 7.84 9.72 -1.03
C ILE A 96 7.06 10.37 0.11
N SER A 97 6.25 9.61 0.84
CA SER A 97 5.52 10.08 2.02
C SER A 97 6.10 9.49 3.29
N ARG A 98 6.04 10.24 4.39
CA ARG A 98 6.53 9.82 5.71
C ARG A 98 5.36 9.60 6.67
N THR A 99 5.37 8.47 7.36
CA THR A 99 4.66 8.30 8.63
C THR A 99 5.63 8.60 9.76
N LYS A 100 5.39 9.71 10.47
CA LYS A 100 6.22 10.10 11.60
C LYS A 100 5.89 9.24 12.82
N TYR A 101 6.90 8.63 13.45
CA TYR A 101 6.75 7.97 14.74
C TYR A 101 7.53 8.77 15.79
N ASP A 102 6.83 9.23 16.84
CA ASP A 102 7.36 10.16 17.83
C ASP A 102 7.89 11.49 17.23
N ARG A 103 9.20 11.61 17.04
CA ARG A 103 9.89 12.82 16.58
C ARG A 103 10.42 12.63 15.14
N PRO A 104 10.66 13.70 14.37
CA PRO A 104 11.28 13.55 13.05
C PRO A 104 12.73 13.07 13.17
N ASP A 105 13.08 12.00 12.43
CA ASP A 105 14.43 11.40 12.42
C ASP A 105 15.55 12.44 12.23
N GLU A 106 15.31 13.51 11.45
CA GLU A 106 16.31 14.53 11.11
C GLU A 106 16.52 15.61 12.17
N LYS A 107 15.61 15.76 13.14
CA LYS A 107 15.66 16.87 14.10
C LYS A 107 16.38 16.52 15.40
N GLU A 108 16.24 15.28 15.86
CA GLU A 108 16.83 14.82 17.12
C GLU A 108 17.78 13.64 16.90
N LYS A 109 18.66 13.40 17.88
CA LYS A 109 19.59 12.28 17.82
C LYS A 109 18.83 10.99 18.15
N ARG A 110 18.61 10.14 17.15
CA ARG A 110 18.17 8.75 17.37
C ARG A 110 19.13 8.04 18.33
N ILE A 111 18.57 7.37 19.32
CA ILE A 111 19.34 6.67 20.36
C ILE A 111 19.62 5.25 19.88
N ASP A 112 20.87 4.82 20.03
CA ASP A 112 21.21 3.40 19.93
C ASP A 112 20.76 2.66 21.19
N LEU A 113 19.56 2.07 21.14
CA LEU A 113 19.00 1.25 22.20
C LEU A 113 19.35 -0.24 22.05
N ASP A 114 19.99 -0.63 20.94
CA ASP A 114 20.44 -2.01 20.71
C ASP A 114 21.65 -2.35 21.59
N GLY A 115 22.48 -1.36 21.90
CA GLY A 115 23.63 -1.49 22.81
C GLY A 115 23.30 -1.49 24.30
N VAL A 116 22.04 -1.27 24.69
CA VAL A 116 21.61 -1.18 26.10
C VAL A 116 21.58 -2.57 26.74
N SER A 117 22.15 -2.70 27.93
CA SER A 117 22.03 -3.92 28.74
C SER A 117 20.69 -3.94 29.47
N TRP A 118 19.69 -4.58 28.86
CA TRP A 118 18.32 -4.63 29.40
C TRP A 118 18.17 -5.41 30.72
N ASP A 119 19.22 -6.12 31.15
CA ASP A 119 19.29 -6.80 32.45
C ASP A 119 19.84 -5.90 33.58
N ASP A 120 20.34 -4.69 33.27
CA ASP A 120 20.90 -3.74 34.25
C ASP A 120 19.96 -2.54 34.45
N PRO A 121 19.29 -2.42 35.61
CA PRO A 121 18.34 -1.34 35.87
C PRO A 121 18.91 0.07 35.67
N GLU A 122 20.19 0.28 35.99
CA GLU A 122 20.87 1.57 35.79
C GLU A 122 21.06 1.91 34.31
N SER A 123 21.52 0.95 33.50
CA SER A 123 21.63 1.14 32.05
C SER A 123 20.27 1.39 31.40
N VAL A 124 19.23 0.68 31.82
CA VAL A 124 17.89 0.79 31.22
C VAL A 124 17.27 2.15 31.54
N ILE A 125 17.25 2.56 32.80
CA ILE A 125 16.59 3.80 33.20
C ILE A 125 17.25 5.03 32.57
N ASN A 126 18.59 5.05 32.52
CA ASN A 126 19.32 6.15 31.87
C ASN A 126 18.98 6.26 30.37
N ALA A 127 18.76 5.13 29.68
CA ALA A 127 18.39 5.11 28.27
C ALA A 127 16.93 5.54 28.05
N VAL A 128 16.02 5.02 28.88
CA VAL A 128 14.58 5.29 28.81
C VAL A 128 14.24 6.74 29.12
N GLU A 129 14.83 7.30 30.18
CA GLU A 129 14.61 8.71 30.55
C GLU A 129 15.13 9.65 29.47
N TYR A 130 16.32 9.38 28.94
CA TYR A 130 16.87 10.18 27.85
C TYR A 130 15.99 10.11 26.60
N CYS A 131 15.43 8.94 26.28
CA CYS A 131 14.50 8.77 25.15
C CYS A 131 13.19 9.54 25.33
N VAL A 132 12.64 9.58 26.54
CA VAL A 132 11.41 10.33 26.81
C VAL A 132 11.66 11.83 26.74
N ASP A 133 12.75 12.30 27.33
CA ASP A 133 13.04 13.74 27.45
C ASP A 133 13.53 14.35 26.12
N ASP A 134 14.61 13.79 25.55
CA ASP A 134 15.40 14.46 24.50
C ASP A 134 15.69 13.60 23.26
N GLY A 135 15.50 12.28 23.32
CA GLY A 135 15.86 11.37 22.24
C GLY A 135 14.70 10.81 21.44
N ASP A 136 15.04 9.97 20.46
CA ASP A 136 14.07 9.25 19.64
C ASP A 136 14.46 7.77 19.53
N GLY A 137 13.54 6.90 19.95
CA GLY A 137 13.68 5.45 19.92
C GLY A 137 12.95 4.79 18.74
N MET A 138 12.15 5.54 17.99
CA MET A 138 11.35 5.03 16.89
C MET A 138 11.90 5.52 15.55
N ASN A 139 11.74 4.74 14.50
CA ASN A 139 12.13 5.18 13.15
C ASN A 139 10.90 5.67 12.40
N ASP A 140 11.05 6.81 11.75
CA ASP A 140 10.13 7.25 10.71
C ASP A 140 10.05 6.22 9.58
N LEU A 141 8.83 5.90 9.14
CA LEU A 141 8.61 4.97 8.03
C LEU A 141 8.25 5.74 6.77
N PHE A 142 9.11 5.63 5.76
CA PHE A 142 8.92 6.26 4.46
C PHE A 142 8.27 5.27 3.49
N SER A 143 7.30 5.74 2.71
CA SER A 143 6.68 5.01 1.60
C SER A 143 6.99 5.74 0.30
N TYR A 144 7.59 5.08 -0.67
CA TYR A 144 7.94 5.67 -1.96
C TYR A 144 7.11 5.09 -3.10
N SER A 145 6.93 5.87 -4.15
CA SER A 145 6.33 5.47 -5.41
C SER A 145 6.91 6.26 -6.57
N PHE A 146 7.12 5.59 -7.70
CA PHE A 146 7.51 6.14 -8.99
C PHE A 146 6.82 5.34 -10.12
N PRO A 147 6.81 5.83 -11.37
CA PRO A 147 6.28 5.06 -12.49
C PRO A 147 6.89 3.66 -12.56
N GLY A 148 6.08 2.62 -12.31
CA GLY A 148 6.52 1.22 -12.33
C GLY A 148 7.00 0.65 -10.99
N GLY A 149 7.12 1.44 -9.92
CA GLY A 149 7.56 0.90 -8.63
C GLY A 149 7.12 1.64 -7.38
N SER A 150 7.05 0.92 -6.26
CA SER A 150 6.72 1.46 -4.94
C SER A 150 7.24 0.55 -3.82
N GLY A 151 7.34 1.07 -2.60
CA GLY A 151 7.75 0.29 -1.44
C GLY A 151 7.89 1.16 -0.20
N LYS A 152 8.56 0.62 0.84
CA LYS A 152 8.86 1.35 2.07
C LYS A 152 10.34 1.26 2.41
N PHE A 153 10.83 2.20 3.21
CA PHE A 153 12.14 2.15 3.84
C PHE A 153 12.11 2.96 5.14
N ALA A 154 13.07 2.69 6.02
CA ALA A 154 13.42 3.53 7.16
C ALA A 154 14.94 3.68 7.18
N PHE A 155 15.47 4.60 7.99
CA PHE A 155 16.91 4.79 8.10
C PHE A 155 17.50 3.92 9.21
N ASP A 156 18.74 3.46 9.05
CA ASP A 156 19.56 3.00 10.18
C ASP A 156 20.22 4.20 10.88
N LEU A 157 20.88 3.98 12.02
CA LEU A 157 21.54 5.04 12.80
C LEU A 157 22.58 5.86 12.00
N ASP A 158 23.16 5.28 10.95
CA ASP A 158 24.15 5.90 10.06
C ASP A 158 23.51 6.63 8.86
N TRP A 159 22.18 6.75 8.83
CA TRP A 159 21.39 7.37 7.76
C TRP A 159 21.38 6.60 6.43
N ASN A 160 21.69 5.29 6.45
CA ASN A 160 21.50 4.45 5.28
C ASN A 160 20.02 4.02 5.19
N PRO A 161 19.39 4.12 4.01
CA PRO A 161 18.03 3.65 3.82
C PRO A 161 17.99 2.12 3.78
N ILE A 162 17.17 1.54 4.64
CA ILE A 162 16.92 0.11 4.75
C ILE A 162 15.51 -0.17 4.23
N LEU A 163 15.39 -0.89 3.11
CA LEU A 163 14.13 -1.11 2.43
C LEU A 163 13.30 -2.24 3.07
N VAL A 164 11.98 -2.09 3.06
CA VAL A 164 11.02 -3.05 3.63
C VAL A 164 9.92 -3.35 2.60
N PRO A 165 10.02 -4.48 1.87
CA PRO A 165 11.16 -5.40 1.83
C PRO A 165 12.36 -4.88 1.07
N GLN A 166 13.47 -5.63 1.17
CA GLN A 166 14.68 -5.34 0.44
C GLN A 166 14.46 -5.45 -1.07
N LYS A 167 15.00 -4.49 -1.81
CA LYS A 167 14.97 -4.43 -3.29
C LYS A 167 16.28 -3.88 -3.83
N ASP A 168 16.58 -4.20 -5.08
CA ASP A 168 17.74 -3.66 -5.79
C ASP A 168 17.45 -2.26 -6.35
N ILE A 169 17.18 -1.30 -5.47
CA ILE A 169 17.12 0.10 -5.87
C ILE A 169 18.06 0.88 -4.97
N LYS A 170 18.67 1.92 -5.52
CA LYS A 170 19.47 2.85 -4.75
C LYS A 170 18.58 3.99 -4.29
N ILE A 171 18.59 4.29 -3.00
CA ILE A 171 17.94 5.48 -2.43
C ILE A 171 19.04 6.36 -1.87
N GLU A 172 19.10 7.60 -2.33
CA GLU A 172 20.03 8.63 -1.86
C GLU A 172 19.21 9.73 -1.20
N ILE A 173 19.64 10.17 -0.02
CA ILE A 173 19.01 11.26 0.72
C ILE A 173 19.86 12.52 0.59
N GLU A 174 19.20 13.65 0.31
CA GLU A 174 19.79 14.97 0.38
C GLU A 174 19.24 15.67 1.62
N LYS A 175 20.10 15.91 2.62
CA LYS A 175 19.71 16.52 3.90
C LYS A 175 20.76 17.50 4.41
N ASP A 176 20.29 18.49 5.15
CA ASP A 176 21.11 19.31 6.03
C ASP A 176 21.02 18.78 7.47
N LEU A 177 21.47 19.55 8.47
CA LEU A 177 21.48 19.10 9.86
C LEU A 177 20.10 18.83 10.46
N THR A 178 19.04 19.49 9.98
CA THR A 178 17.69 19.45 10.60
C THR A 178 16.54 19.28 9.61
N VAL A 179 16.84 19.11 8.32
CA VAL A 179 15.85 19.08 7.24
C VAL A 179 16.28 18.10 6.16
N ILE A 180 15.35 17.28 5.70
CA ILE A 180 15.49 16.47 4.48
C ILE A 180 15.02 17.31 3.29
N ASN A 181 15.96 17.69 2.42
CA ASN A 181 15.72 18.53 1.25
C ASN A 181 15.15 17.73 0.07
N GLY A 182 15.50 16.45 -0.03
CA GLY A 182 15.01 15.61 -1.12
C GLY A 182 15.62 14.23 -1.15
N PHE A 183 15.24 13.49 -2.19
CA PHE A 183 15.68 12.13 -2.44
C PHE A 183 15.96 11.90 -3.91
N ILE A 184 16.87 10.98 -4.19
CA ILE A 184 17.05 10.39 -5.51
C ILE A 184 16.85 8.88 -5.37
N ILE A 185 15.92 8.32 -6.13
CA ILE A 185 15.77 6.87 -6.27
C ILE A 185 16.31 6.47 -7.65
N THR A 186 17.19 5.48 -7.70
CA THR A 186 17.70 4.92 -8.96
C THR A 186 17.25 3.47 -9.10
N GLY A 187 16.50 3.18 -10.17
CA GLY A 187 16.05 1.82 -10.49
C GLY A 187 17.17 0.96 -11.09
N ILE A 188 16.98 -0.36 -11.15
CA ILE A 188 17.94 -1.34 -11.73
C ILE A 188 18.30 -1.08 -13.21
N ASP A 189 17.54 -0.23 -13.89
CA ASP A 189 17.74 0.20 -15.27
C ASP A 189 18.56 1.51 -15.36
N GLY A 190 18.99 2.05 -14.21
CA GLY A 190 19.70 3.31 -14.07
C GLY A 190 18.83 4.56 -14.20
N ILE A 191 17.50 4.45 -14.32
CA ILE A 191 16.62 5.61 -14.36
C ILE A 191 16.59 6.25 -12.96
N GLU A 192 16.89 7.54 -12.91
CA GLU A 192 16.87 8.34 -11.69
C GLU A 192 15.52 9.07 -11.54
N TYR A 193 14.96 9.01 -10.34
CA TYR A 193 13.73 9.68 -9.91
C TYR A 193 14.06 10.65 -8.79
N HIS A 194 13.92 11.95 -9.06
CA HIS A 194 14.37 13.04 -8.19
C HIS A 194 13.17 13.68 -7.48
N TYR A 195 13.23 13.83 -6.16
CA TYR A 195 12.14 14.34 -5.31
C TYR A 195 12.61 15.56 -4.53
N TYR A 196 12.12 16.75 -4.92
CA TYR A 196 12.57 18.03 -4.31
C TYR A 196 11.44 18.98 -3.93
N ASN A 197 10.24 18.80 -4.49
CA ASN A 197 9.07 19.56 -4.07
C ASN A 197 8.44 18.86 -2.88
N TYR A 198 7.95 19.58 -1.87
CA TYR A 198 7.48 18.95 -0.64
C TYR A 198 6.26 19.64 -0.03
N GLU A 199 5.53 18.89 0.79
CA GLU A 199 4.46 19.38 1.66
C GLU A 199 4.82 19.21 3.14
N THR A 200 4.36 20.17 3.96
CA THR A 200 4.52 20.12 5.42
C THR A 200 3.18 19.96 6.11
N THR A 201 3.20 19.20 7.21
CA THR A 201 2.05 18.99 8.08
C THR A 201 2.41 19.38 9.51
N THR A 202 1.47 20.01 10.20
CA THR A 202 1.56 20.39 11.61
C THR A 202 0.42 19.72 12.37
N ASN A 203 0.74 19.01 13.45
CA ASN A 203 -0.22 18.41 14.36
C ASN A 203 -0.17 19.16 15.70
N PRO A 204 -0.98 20.22 15.89
CA PRO A 204 -1.06 20.89 17.18
C PRO A 204 -1.42 19.89 18.30
N PRO A 205 -0.92 20.13 19.53
CA PRO A 205 -1.20 19.24 20.66
C PRO A 205 -2.70 19.21 20.97
N LEU A 206 -3.18 18.05 21.43
CA LEU A 206 -4.60 17.86 21.79
C LEU A 206 -5.04 18.79 22.94
N THR A 207 -4.10 19.19 23.80
CA THR A 207 -4.32 20.14 24.91
C THR A 207 -3.38 21.34 24.79
N ASN A 208 -3.78 22.49 25.33
CA ASN A 208 -2.99 23.74 25.31
C ASN A 208 -1.70 23.68 26.15
N SER A 209 -1.40 22.54 26.77
CA SER A 209 -0.27 22.31 27.67
C SER A 209 0.77 21.30 27.13
N GLY A 210 0.57 20.75 25.93
CA GLY A 210 1.53 19.84 25.30
C GLY A 210 2.62 20.58 24.50
N PRO A 211 3.80 19.95 24.28
CA PRO A 211 4.81 20.51 23.38
C PRO A 211 4.22 20.64 21.97
N TRP A 212 4.54 21.77 21.31
CA TRP A 212 4.14 21.98 19.92
C TRP A 212 4.95 21.04 19.02
N ASP A 213 4.27 20.20 18.25
CA ASP A 213 4.90 19.45 17.16
C ASP A 213 5.19 20.45 16.02
N PRO A 214 6.46 20.81 15.75
CA PRO A 214 6.79 21.78 14.72
C PRO A 214 6.40 21.26 13.34
N ASP A 215 6.31 22.13 12.33
CA ASP A 215 6.08 21.72 10.95
C ASP A 215 7.05 20.59 10.53
N VAL A 216 6.49 19.49 10.05
CA VAL A 216 7.24 18.31 9.60
C VAL A 216 6.96 18.11 8.12
N THR A 217 8.02 17.93 7.32
CA THR A 217 7.87 17.56 5.92
C THR A 217 7.29 16.16 5.82
N THR A 218 6.10 15.99 5.27
CA THR A 218 5.38 14.70 5.29
C THR A 218 5.33 14.03 3.93
N ALA A 219 5.58 14.77 2.84
CA ALA A 219 5.82 14.16 1.55
C ALA A 219 6.77 14.99 0.66
N TRP A 220 7.51 14.29 -0.19
CA TRP A 220 8.35 14.81 -1.27
C TRP A 220 7.83 14.27 -2.60
N TYR A 221 7.53 15.17 -3.52
CA TYR A 221 6.95 14.89 -4.82
C TYR A 221 8.04 14.84 -5.89
N LEU A 222 7.85 13.92 -6.83
CA LEU A 222 8.73 13.71 -7.98
C LEU A 222 8.82 14.99 -8.80
N SER A 223 10.02 15.54 -8.91
CA SER A 223 10.36 16.76 -9.64
C SER A 223 10.97 16.48 -11.01
N LYS A 224 11.65 15.34 -11.17
CA LYS A 224 12.33 14.96 -12.42
C LYS A 224 12.49 13.45 -12.55
N ILE A 225 12.32 12.94 -13.77
CA ILE A 225 12.74 11.60 -14.18
C ILE A 225 13.88 11.78 -15.18
N LYS A 226 14.97 11.04 -15.02
CA LYS A 226 16.16 11.14 -15.88
C LYS A 226 16.62 9.74 -16.32
N HIS A 227 16.67 9.53 -17.63
CA HIS A 227 17.23 8.33 -18.23
C HIS A 227 18.77 8.41 -18.27
N PRO A 228 19.52 7.29 -18.17
CA PRO A 228 20.99 7.28 -18.33
C PRO A 228 21.52 7.90 -19.63
N LEU A 229 20.69 7.93 -20.68
CA LEU A 229 20.98 8.53 -21.99
C LEU A 229 20.61 10.03 -22.07
N ASN A 230 20.40 10.71 -20.94
CA ASN A 230 20.05 12.13 -20.81
C ASN A 230 18.68 12.54 -21.38
N ASP A 231 17.74 11.61 -21.53
CA ASP A 231 16.32 11.96 -21.67
C ASP A 231 15.75 12.36 -20.31
N SER A 232 14.79 13.30 -20.27
CA SER A 232 14.23 13.79 -19.01
C SER A 232 12.79 14.27 -19.13
N ILE A 233 12.03 14.06 -18.06
CA ILE A 233 10.67 14.59 -17.86
C ILE A 233 10.68 15.41 -16.56
N MET A 234 10.18 16.65 -16.62
CA MET A 234 10.17 17.60 -15.51
C MET A 234 8.77 17.80 -14.97
N PHE A 235 8.63 17.90 -13.65
CA PHE A 235 7.36 18.10 -12.95
C PHE A 235 7.43 19.41 -12.16
N TYR A 236 6.45 20.29 -12.36
CA TYR A 236 6.39 21.60 -11.73
C TYR A 236 5.20 21.71 -10.80
N TYR A 237 5.43 22.27 -9.61
CA TYR A 237 4.46 22.34 -8.53
C TYR A 237 4.30 23.77 -7.99
N SER A 238 3.17 24.03 -7.33
CA SER A 238 2.93 25.24 -6.54
C SER A 238 2.35 24.92 -5.16
N HIS A 239 2.48 25.88 -4.24
CA HIS A 239 1.88 25.86 -2.91
C HIS A 239 0.69 26.83 -2.88
N PRO A 240 -0.56 26.33 -2.93
CA PRO A 240 -1.76 27.18 -2.95
C PRO A 240 -2.07 27.87 -1.61
N GLY A 241 -1.22 27.69 -0.59
CA GLY A 241 -1.34 28.28 0.74
C GLY A 241 -1.77 27.29 1.81
N THR A 242 -1.32 27.54 3.04
CA THR A 242 -1.58 26.70 4.21
C THR A 242 -3.06 26.73 4.61
N TYR A 243 -3.62 25.58 4.97
CA TYR A 243 -4.94 25.50 5.59
C TYR A 243 -4.98 24.44 6.68
N GLY A 244 -5.78 24.72 7.71
CA GLY A 244 -6.04 23.79 8.81
C GLY A 244 -7.45 23.25 8.83
N TYR A 245 -7.63 22.07 9.42
CA TYR A 245 -8.92 21.43 9.60
C TYR A 245 -8.96 20.38 10.71
N THR A 246 -10.16 20.07 11.17
CA THR A 246 -10.40 18.97 12.11
C THR A 246 -10.37 17.63 11.36
N ALA A 247 -9.34 16.84 11.60
CA ALA A 247 -9.19 15.51 11.02
C ALA A 247 -10.07 14.48 11.74
N GLY A 248 -10.27 14.66 13.05
CA GLY A 248 -11.07 13.78 13.88
C GLY A 248 -11.35 14.36 15.26
N LYS A 249 -12.05 13.57 16.06
CA LYS A 249 -12.34 13.79 17.46
C LYS A 249 -11.83 12.64 18.33
N VAL A 250 -11.30 13.00 19.49
CA VAL A 250 -10.93 12.08 20.57
C VAL A 250 -11.90 12.29 21.72
N TYR A 251 -12.58 11.22 22.11
CA TYR A 251 -13.44 11.19 23.28
C TYR A 251 -12.65 10.52 24.39
N MET A 252 -12.41 11.22 25.49
CA MET A 252 -11.64 10.70 26.61
C MET A 252 -12.42 10.87 27.90
N LYS A 253 -12.31 9.85 28.73
CA LYS A 253 -12.95 9.80 30.04
C LYS A 253 -11.97 9.20 31.03
N SER A 254 -11.63 9.95 32.07
CA SER A 254 -10.71 9.46 33.10
C SER A 254 -11.41 9.33 34.45
N PHE A 255 -11.03 8.27 35.17
CA PHE A 255 -11.49 7.97 36.52
C PHE A 255 -10.29 7.70 37.42
N LYS A 256 -10.23 8.35 38.57
CA LYS A 256 -9.23 8.09 39.62
C LYS A 256 -9.86 7.36 40.80
N TYR A 257 -9.25 6.26 41.23
CA TYR A 257 -9.73 5.50 42.38
C TYR A 257 -9.47 6.25 43.70
N PRO A 258 -10.47 6.37 44.60
CA PRO A 258 -10.21 6.75 45.97
C PRO A 258 -9.48 5.60 46.66
N VAL A 259 -8.24 5.83 47.07
CA VAL A 259 -7.51 4.92 47.96
C VAL A 259 -6.84 5.82 48.99
N SER A 260 -7.00 5.52 50.28
CA SER A 260 -6.35 6.28 51.35
C SER A 260 -5.53 5.40 52.28
N SER A 261 -4.53 6.01 52.90
CA SER A 261 -3.83 5.45 54.05
C SER A 261 -3.53 6.60 55.01
N SER A 262 -3.11 6.27 56.24
CA SER A 262 -2.97 7.21 57.37
C SER A 262 -2.14 8.49 57.10
N ASN A 263 -1.40 8.59 55.98
CA ASN A 263 -0.70 9.81 55.53
C ASN A 263 -0.77 10.08 54.01
N CYS A 264 -1.66 9.41 53.26
CA CYS A 264 -1.68 9.52 51.79
C CYS A 264 -3.09 9.45 51.21
N PHE A 265 -3.37 10.34 50.25
CA PHE A 265 -4.70 10.50 49.67
C PHE A 265 -4.63 10.59 48.14
N CYS A 266 -5.19 9.59 47.46
CA CYS A 266 -5.51 9.70 46.04
C CYS A 266 -6.79 10.52 45.87
N GLY A 267 -6.71 11.70 45.28
CA GLY A 267 -7.89 12.52 45.02
C GLY A 267 -8.93 11.82 44.13
N THR A 268 -10.21 11.99 44.42
CA THR A 268 -11.29 11.56 43.52
C THR A 268 -11.45 12.55 42.37
N GLY A 269 -11.52 12.02 41.15
CA GLY A 269 -11.62 12.84 39.96
C GLY A 269 -12.33 12.12 38.83
N TYR A 270 -13.30 12.81 38.24
CA TYR A 270 -13.99 12.41 37.03
C TYR A 270 -13.81 13.51 35.99
N SER A 271 -13.39 13.15 34.79
CA SER A 271 -13.42 14.08 33.66
C SER A 271 -13.93 13.37 32.41
N PHE A 272 -14.70 14.11 31.62
CA PHE A 272 -15.07 13.73 30.26
C PHE A 272 -14.70 14.89 29.35
N GLU A 273 -13.85 14.59 28.37
CA GLU A 273 -13.23 15.59 27.52
C GLU A 273 -13.37 15.14 26.06
N VAL A 274 -13.67 16.09 25.20
CA VAL A 274 -13.72 15.87 23.75
C VAL A 274 -12.75 16.84 23.11
N TYR A 275 -11.78 16.28 22.39
CA TYR A 275 -10.73 17.04 21.73
C TYR A 275 -10.89 16.96 20.22
N ASP A 276 -10.82 18.11 19.55
CA ASP A 276 -10.70 18.19 18.11
C ASP A 276 -9.24 17.96 17.72
N GLN A 277 -8.98 16.90 16.95
CA GLN A 277 -7.67 16.63 16.38
C GLN A 277 -7.51 17.49 15.13
N MET A 278 -6.85 18.63 15.28
CA MET A 278 -6.59 19.58 14.21
C MET A 278 -5.32 19.18 13.44
N ILE A 279 -5.34 19.37 12.12
CA ILE A 279 -4.19 19.21 11.24
C ILE A 279 -4.07 20.49 10.42
N SER A 280 -2.85 21.03 10.29
CA SER A 280 -2.52 22.10 9.35
C SER A 280 -1.61 21.57 8.26
N ILE A 281 -1.91 21.87 7.00
CA ILE A 281 -1.13 21.39 5.85
C ILE A 281 -0.73 22.59 4.98
N ASN A 282 0.54 22.64 4.60
CA ASN A 282 1.03 23.45 3.48
C ASN A 282 1.20 22.53 2.25
N PRO A 283 0.16 22.39 1.41
CA PRO A 283 0.12 21.36 0.39
C PRO A 283 1.04 21.69 -0.79
N CYS A 284 1.53 20.65 -1.46
CA CYS A 284 2.21 20.75 -2.75
C CYS A 284 1.31 20.24 -3.88
N ARG A 285 1.18 21.00 -4.96
CA ARG A 285 0.22 20.73 -6.05
C ARG A 285 0.90 20.73 -7.40
N LEU A 286 0.74 19.65 -8.16
CA LEU A 286 1.27 19.54 -9.53
C LEU A 286 0.53 20.50 -10.48
N ASP A 287 1.26 21.37 -11.15
CA ASP A 287 0.73 22.33 -12.13
C ASP A 287 1.01 21.91 -13.58
N SER A 288 2.20 21.36 -13.85
CA SER A 288 2.53 20.89 -15.20
C SER A 288 3.61 19.80 -15.24
N ILE A 289 3.61 19.02 -16.32
CA ILE A 289 4.66 18.06 -16.68
C ILE A 289 5.20 18.44 -18.06
N VAL A 290 6.50 18.66 -18.17
CA VAL A 290 7.19 19.05 -19.41
C VAL A 290 8.11 17.93 -19.87
N PHE A 291 8.01 17.59 -21.15
CA PHE A 291 8.80 16.54 -21.79
C PHE A 291 9.20 16.98 -23.21
N VAL A 292 10.04 16.19 -23.89
CA VAL A 292 10.69 16.61 -25.16
C VAL A 292 9.72 17.08 -26.26
N SER A 293 8.52 16.49 -26.30
CA SER A 293 7.54 16.64 -27.37
C SER A 293 6.31 17.47 -26.97
N GLY A 294 6.16 17.87 -25.70
CA GLY A 294 5.00 18.65 -25.26
C GLY A 294 4.94 18.93 -23.76
N THR A 295 3.77 19.41 -23.33
CA THR A 295 3.47 19.74 -21.93
C THR A 295 2.07 19.26 -21.55
N VAL A 296 1.90 18.74 -20.33
CA VAL A 296 0.59 18.48 -19.72
C VAL A 296 0.35 19.51 -18.62
N PHE A 297 -0.78 20.22 -18.67
CA PHE A 297 -1.20 21.20 -17.66
C PHE A 297 -2.34 20.68 -16.79
N PHE A 298 -2.30 21.02 -15.50
CA PHE A 298 -3.32 20.69 -14.50
C PHE A 298 -3.96 21.98 -13.98
N THR A 299 -5.26 22.16 -14.24
CA THR A 299 -5.99 23.36 -13.82
C THR A 299 -6.84 23.05 -12.58
N TYR A 300 -6.87 23.98 -11.63
CA TYR A 300 -7.62 23.83 -10.39
C TYR A 300 -8.56 25.00 -10.15
N GLU A 301 -9.70 24.72 -9.53
CA GLU A 301 -10.71 25.70 -9.13
C GLU A 301 -10.90 25.67 -7.62
N ASP A 302 -11.06 26.85 -7.01
CA ASP A 302 -11.42 26.98 -5.59
C ASP A 302 -12.88 26.56 -5.37
N ILE A 303 -13.11 25.75 -4.33
CA ILE A 303 -14.43 25.24 -3.94
C ILE A 303 -14.86 25.68 -2.53
N GLY A 304 -14.15 26.63 -1.92
CA GLY A 304 -14.53 27.28 -0.67
C GLY A 304 -14.21 26.48 0.58
N GLN A 305 -15.24 26.13 1.37
CA GLN A 305 -15.08 25.63 2.75
C GLN A 305 -14.86 24.11 2.87
N ILE A 306 -14.97 23.36 1.78
CA ILE A 306 -14.74 21.90 1.79
C ILE A 306 -13.24 21.62 1.66
N ILE A 307 -12.82 20.43 2.06
CA ILE A 307 -11.42 20.02 2.05
C ILE A 307 -11.23 18.88 1.05
N PRO A 308 -10.27 19.01 0.12
CA PRO A 308 -9.38 20.16 -0.10
C PRO A 308 -10.14 21.38 -0.62
N LYS A 309 -9.60 22.58 -0.37
CA LYS A 309 -10.20 23.86 -0.81
C LYS A 309 -10.22 24.05 -2.33
N GLN A 310 -9.59 23.16 -3.09
CA GLN A 310 -9.52 23.21 -4.54
C GLN A 310 -9.83 21.85 -5.15
N LYS A 311 -10.51 21.84 -6.29
CA LYS A 311 -10.70 20.65 -7.14
C LYS A 311 -9.84 20.74 -8.40
N LEU A 312 -9.43 19.61 -8.97
CA LEU A 312 -8.84 19.53 -10.31
C LEU A 312 -9.96 19.70 -11.33
N SER A 313 -9.97 20.79 -12.09
CA SER A 313 -11.02 21.08 -13.06
C SER A 313 -10.71 20.53 -14.45
N SER A 314 -9.44 20.60 -14.87
CA SER A 314 -9.04 20.07 -16.19
C SER A 314 -7.60 19.58 -16.26
N ILE A 315 -7.36 18.67 -17.21
CA ILE A 315 -6.03 18.23 -17.63
C ILE A 315 -5.91 18.51 -19.13
N SER A 316 -4.95 19.34 -19.55
CA SER A 316 -4.82 19.78 -20.94
C SER A 316 -3.46 19.41 -21.51
N ILE A 317 -3.43 18.86 -22.73
CA ILE A 317 -2.22 18.33 -23.37
C ILE A 317 -1.87 19.23 -24.55
N PHE A 318 -0.65 19.77 -24.54
CA PHE A 318 -0.11 20.65 -25.56
C PHE A 318 1.10 20.02 -26.24
N ASN A 319 1.23 20.26 -27.55
CA ASN A 319 2.46 19.95 -28.27
C ASN A 319 3.51 21.06 -28.02
N LYS A 320 4.71 20.89 -28.60
CA LYS A 320 5.80 21.88 -28.49
C LYS A 320 5.55 23.20 -29.23
N ALA A 321 4.55 23.26 -30.10
CA ALA A 321 4.13 24.48 -30.80
C ALA A 321 3.08 25.29 -30.00
N ASP A 322 2.82 24.90 -28.73
CA ASP A 322 1.79 25.45 -27.86
C ASP A 322 0.36 25.30 -28.41
N GLU A 323 0.13 24.29 -29.25
CA GLU A 323 -1.21 23.92 -29.73
C GLU A 323 -1.84 22.92 -28.77
N GLU A 324 -3.07 23.20 -28.33
CA GLU A 324 -3.83 22.28 -27.50
C GLU A 324 -4.29 21.09 -28.35
N LEU A 325 -3.80 19.91 -28.02
CA LEU A 325 -4.17 18.70 -28.74
C LEU A 325 -5.48 18.08 -28.21
N CYS A 326 -5.68 18.11 -26.89
CA CYS A 326 -6.95 17.79 -26.22
C CYS A 326 -6.91 18.20 -24.76
N SER A 327 -8.09 18.28 -24.14
CA SER A 327 -8.23 18.42 -22.70
C SER A 327 -9.30 17.50 -22.14
N TYR A 328 -9.20 17.22 -20.85
CA TYR A 328 -10.12 16.40 -20.09
C TYR A 328 -10.73 17.28 -19.01
N GLN A 329 -12.04 17.49 -19.08
CA GLN A 329 -12.80 18.31 -18.14
C GLN A 329 -13.44 17.43 -17.07
N LEU A 330 -13.25 17.78 -15.80
CA LEU A 330 -13.73 17.02 -14.64
C LEU A 330 -14.89 17.75 -13.96
N SER A 331 -16.05 17.10 -13.93
CA SER A 331 -17.24 17.60 -13.22
C SER A 331 -17.40 16.93 -11.87
N HIS A 332 -17.83 17.70 -10.87
CA HIS A 332 -17.90 17.24 -9.49
C HIS A 332 -19.18 17.71 -8.81
N SER A 333 -19.56 16.99 -7.76
CA SER A 333 -20.61 17.36 -6.82
C SER A 333 -20.14 17.19 -5.38
N VAL A 334 -20.82 17.86 -4.45
CA VAL A 334 -20.47 17.82 -3.03
C VAL A 334 -21.61 17.18 -2.24
N TYR A 335 -21.29 16.18 -1.42
CA TYR A 335 -22.21 15.54 -0.50
C TYR A 335 -21.50 15.24 0.83
N GLY A 336 -22.16 15.49 1.97
CA GLY A 336 -21.61 15.23 3.30
C GLY A 336 -20.21 15.83 3.52
N GLU A 337 -19.99 17.06 3.02
CA GLU A 337 -18.69 17.77 3.05
C GLU A 337 -17.56 17.06 2.29
N ARG A 338 -17.88 16.23 1.28
CA ARG A 338 -16.91 15.54 0.44
C ARG A 338 -17.18 15.78 -1.04
N LEU A 339 -16.10 15.86 -1.81
CA LEU A 339 -16.10 16.03 -3.26
C LEU A 339 -16.25 14.66 -3.94
N LEU A 340 -17.19 14.52 -4.87
CA LEU A 340 -17.38 13.32 -5.69
C LEU A 340 -17.12 13.69 -7.16
N LEU A 341 -16.44 12.82 -7.89
CA LEU A 341 -16.22 12.97 -9.34
C LEU A 341 -17.44 12.43 -10.08
N ASP A 342 -18.19 13.27 -10.80
CA ASP A 342 -19.38 12.84 -11.53
C ASP A 342 -19.05 12.40 -12.96
N SER A 343 -18.12 13.08 -13.63
CA SER A 343 -17.72 12.73 -15.00
C SER A 343 -16.37 13.28 -15.42
N VAL A 344 -15.76 12.62 -16.41
CA VAL A 344 -14.59 13.10 -17.16
C VAL A 344 -14.98 13.17 -18.64
N VAL A 345 -14.91 14.35 -19.22
CA VAL A 345 -15.25 14.63 -20.63
C VAL A 345 -13.96 14.93 -21.38
N LYS A 346 -13.65 14.18 -22.43
CA LYS A 346 -12.56 14.56 -23.34
C LYS A 346 -13.09 15.63 -24.30
N THR A 347 -12.28 16.63 -24.60
CA THR A 347 -12.53 17.61 -25.67
C THR A 347 -11.31 17.67 -26.59
N SER A 348 -11.54 17.75 -27.89
CA SER A 348 -10.49 17.92 -28.91
C SER A 348 -11.08 18.69 -30.08
N ASN A 349 -10.32 19.62 -30.67
CA ASN A 349 -10.78 20.47 -31.77
C ASN A 349 -12.12 21.21 -31.50
N ASN A 350 -12.37 21.58 -30.23
CA ASN A 350 -13.64 22.14 -29.74
C ASN A 350 -14.87 21.20 -29.82
N GLU A 351 -14.67 19.92 -30.06
CA GLU A 351 -15.71 18.90 -29.97
C GLU A 351 -15.66 18.16 -28.63
N GLU A 352 -16.82 17.95 -28.02
CA GLU A 352 -16.96 17.17 -26.78
C GLU A 352 -17.26 15.71 -27.09
N PHE A 353 -16.50 14.82 -26.45
CA PHE A 353 -16.68 13.39 -26.58
C PHE A 353 -17.62 12.84 -25.51
N PRO A 354 -18.32 11.72 -25.80
CA PRO A 354 -19.04 10.95 -24.79
C PRO A 354 -18.22 10.76 -23.50
N PRO A 355 -18.76 11.15 -22.33
CA PRO A 355 -17.98 11.19 -21.11
C PRO A 355 -17.90 9.84 -20.42
N TYR A 356 -16.85 9.67 -19.62
CA TYR A 356 -16.93 8.77 -18.47
C TYR A 356 -17.92 9.34 -17.45
N ARG A 357 -18.85 8.54 -16.94
CA ARG A 357 -19.78 8.95 -15.86
C ARG A 357 -19.73 8.00 -14.69
N PHE A 358 -19.76 8.54 -13.48
CA PHE A 358 -19.65 7.79 -12.24
C PHE A 358 -20.92 7.88 -11.41
N GLY A 359 -21.47 6.72 -11.06
CA GLY A 359 -22.63 6.59 -10.20
C GLY A 359 -22.23 6.01 -8.85
N TYR A 360 -22.78 6.56 -7.78
CA TYR A 360 -22.44 6.19 -6.40
C TYR A 360 -23.64 5.63 -5.65
N ILE A 361 -23.40 4.78 -4.65
CA ILE A 361 -24.47 4.25 -3.79
C ILE A 361 -25.01 5.37 -2.91
N ASN A 362 -26.29 5.72 -3.08
CA ASN A 362 -27.04 6.64 -2.20
C ASN A 362 -26.30 7.92 -1.77
N LYS A 363 -25.61 8.62 -2.69
CA LYS A 363 -24.76 9.79 -2.37
C LYS A 363 -25.47 10.90 -1.59
N ASN A 364 -26.78 11.07 -1.76
CA ASN A 364 -27.59 12.06 -1.04
C ASN A 364 -27.69 11.80 0.47
N ALA A 365 -27.43 10.56 0.92
CA ALA A 365 -27.45 10.18 2.33
C ALA A 365 -26.05 10.15 2.96
N MET A 366 -25.03 10.69 2.29
CA MET A 366 -23.68 10.78 2.86
C MET A 366 -23.73 11.53 4.19
N PRO A 367 -23.11 11.00 5.26
CA PRO A 367 -23.00 11.71 6.53
C PRO A 367 -22.01 12.88 6.40
N ASN A 368 -22.25 13.94 7.18
CA ASN A 368 -21.21 14.94 7.44
C ASN A 368 -20.00 14.30 8.13
N ARG A 369 -18.83 14.92 8.03
CA ARG A 369 -17.64 14.45 8.74
C ARG A 369 -17.81 14.63 10.25
N LEU A 370 -17.02 13.90 11.04
CA LEU A 370 -16.91 14.06 12.50
C LEU A 370 -18.18 13.77 13.32
N ILE A 371 -19.18 13.10 12.72
CA ILE A 371 -20.36 12.63 13.47
C ILE A 371 -20.06 11.35 14.25
N THR A 372 -20.79 11.13 15.33
CA THR A 372 -20.67 9.97 16.23
C THR A 372 -21.38 8.70 15.74
N ALA A 373 -22.14 8.80 14.64
CA ALA A 373 -22.83 7.68 14.00
C ALA A 373 -21.86 6.83 13.16
N GLN A 374 -20.87 6.22 13.81
CA GLN A 374 -19.86 5.39 13.15
C GLN A 374 -19.60 4.09 13.92
N ASP A 375 -19.27 3.04 13.18
CA ASP A 375 -18.91 1.74 13.73
C ASP A 375 -17.50 1.73 14.33
N GLU A 376 -17.07 0.57 14.82
CA GLU A 376 -15.76 0.38 15.44
C GLU A 376 -14.57 0.66 14.51
N PHE A 377 -14.76 0.57 13.19
CA PHE A 377 -13.73 0.81 12.17
C PHE A 377 -13.81 2.23 11.57
N GLY A 378 -14.80 3.02 12.00
CA GLY A 378 -15.03 4.39 11.57
C GLY A 378 -15.97 4.51 10.36
N PHE A 379 -16.61 3.43 9.90
CA PHE A 379 -17.61 3.50 8.84
C PHE A 379 -18.94 4.00 9.36
N TYR A 380 -19.70 4.68 8.50
CA TYR A 380 -21.01 5.19 8.87
C TYR A 380 -21.99 4.06 9.22
N ASN A 381 -22.66 4.14 10.38
CA ASN A 381 -23.59 3.10 10.84
C ASN A 381 -25.03 3.60 11.10
N GLY A 382 -25.30 4.88 10.89
CA GLY A 382 -26.63 5.47 11.04
C GLY A 382 -27.11 5.68 12.49
N LYS A 383 -26.27 5.45 13.51
CA LYS A 383 -26.62 5.59 14.94
C LYS A 383 -26.51 7.04 15.43
N HIS A 384 -27.39 7.92 14.94
CA HIS A 384 -27.40 9.36 15.27
C HIS A 384 -27.73 9.71 16.73
N SER A 385 -28.22 8.73 17.51
CA SER A 385 -28.41 8.89 18.95
C SER A 385 -27.10 8.84 19.74
N ASN A 386 -26.00 8.39 19.12
CA ASN A 386 -24.70 8.37 19.78
C ASN A 386 -24.26 9.82 20.10
N ILE A 387 -23.88 10.08 21.34
CA ILE A 387 -23.30 11.37 21.75
C ILE A 387 -21.80 11.28 22.07
N THR A 388 -21.25 10.06 22.01
CA THR A 388 -19.83 9.73 22.21
C THR A 388 -19.42 8.59 21.25
N LEU A 389 -18.15 8.19 21.27
CA LEU A 389 -17.62 6.99 20.59
C LEU A 389 -17.14 5.89 21.54
N LEU A 390 -17.30 6.11 22.85
CA LEU A 390 -16.92 5.18 23.90
C LEU A 390 -17.84 3.94 23.91
N THR A 391 -17.27 2.73 23.87
CA THR A 391 -17.98 1.42 23.87
C THR A 391 -17.71 0.60 25.13
N ARG A 392 -18.68 -0.22 25.54
CA ARG A 392 -18.65 -0.98 26.80
C ARG A 392 -17.52 -2.02 26.81
N LYS A 393 -16.77 -2.13 27.92
CA LYS A 393 -15.91 -3.30 28.22
C LYS A 393 -16.75 -4.43 28.82
N SER A 394 -16.55 -5.66 28.37
CA SER A 394 -17.00 -6.87 29.08
C SER A 394 -16.05 -7.18 30.24
N GLY A 395 -16.57 -7.38 31.45
CA GLY A 395 -15.87 -8.17 32.49
C GLY A 395 -15.63 -7.51 33.86
N GLU A 396 -14.98 -6.35 33.95
CA GLU A 396 -14.20 -6.06 35.20
C GLU A 396 -14.47 -4.73 35.94
N TYR A 397 -15.17 -3.76 35.35
CA TYR A 397 -15.37 -2.43 35.98
C TYR A 397 -16.85 -2.04 36.13
N PHE A 398 -17.70 -3.05 36.32
CA PHE A 398 -19.15 -2.87 36.48
C PHE A 398 -19.45 -2.12 37.78
N GLY A 399 -20.00 -0.90 37.67
CA GLY A 399 -20.44 -0.06 38.78
C GLY A 399 -19.94 1.40 38.72
N ILE A 400 -18.78 1.64 38.10
CA ILE A 400 -18.13 2.98 38.08
C ILE A 400 -18.71 3.89 36.97
N PHE A 401 -19.20 3.30 35.89
CA PHE A 401 -19.68 4.01 34.68
C PHE A 401 -21.18 3.83 34.42
N GLU A 402 -21.97 3.58 35.46
CA GLU A 402 -23.42 3.41 35.33
C GLU A 402 -24.15 4.71 34.93
N GLY A 403 -25.11 4.59 34.01
CA GLY A 403 -25.91 5.74 33.53
C GLY A 403 -25.19 6.61 32.49
N GLU A 404 -23.99 6.21 32.08
CA GLU A 404 -23.17 6.97 31.15
C GLU A 404 -23.55 6.68 29.70
N PRO A 405 -23.55 7.70 28.82
CA PRO A 405 -23.87 7.49 27.42
C PRO A 405 -22.81 6.61 26.77
N ILE A 406 -23.23 5.44 26.30
CA ILE A 406 -22.41 4.52 25.51
C ILE A 406 -22.82 4.61 24.03
N ALA A 407 -21.84 4.44 23.14
CA ALA A 407 -22.09 4.46 21.71
C ALA A 407 -22.47 3.07 21.20
N ASP A 408 -23.53 2.98 20.41
CA ASP A 408 -23.78 1.81 19.57
C ASP A 408 -22.88 1.92 18.33
N ARG A 409 -21.81 1.13 18.31
CA ARG A 409 -20.82 1.07 17.23
C ARG A 409 -20.94 -0.22 16.40
N SER A 410 -22.12 -0.84 16.42
CA SER A 410 -22.40 -1.99 15.56
C SER A 410 -22.26 -1.62 14.08
N HIS A 411 -21.78 -2.58 13.29
CA HIS A 411 -21.65 -2.46 11.85
C HIS A 411 -23.03 -2.33 11.18
N SER A 412 -23.10 -1.56 10.08
CA SER A 412 -24.28 -1.53 9.20
C SER A 412 -23.88 -1.40 7.74
N PHE A 413 -23.88 -2.51 6.99
CA PHE A 413 -23.50 -2.52 5.57
C PHE A 413 -24.26 -1.51 4.71
N SER A 414 -25.57 -1.37 4.94
CA SER A 414 -26.42 -0.43 4.19
C SER A 414 -26.03 1.05 4.38
N HIS A 415 -25.45 1.40 5.52
CA HIS A 415 -24.95 2.74 5.81
C HIS A 415 -23.48 2.89 5.42
N ALA A 416 -22.65 1.89 5.73
CA ALA A 416 -21.23 1.91 5.40
C ALA A 416 -21.02 2.07 3.89
N SER A 417 -21.87 1.43 3.07
CA SER A 417 -21.76 1.44 1.60
C SER A 417 -22.16 2.76 0.95
N ILE A 418 -22.67 3.74 1.70
CA ILE A 418 -23.06 5.04 1.16
C ILE A 418 -21.85 5.78 0.62
N GLY A 419 -21.97 6.31 -0.59
CA GLY A 419 -20.98 7.17 -1.23
C GLY A 419 -19.91 6.45 -2.04
N ILE A 420 -19.84 5.11 -2.00
CA ILE A 420 -18.86 4.34 -2.80
C ILE A 420 -19.32 4.19 -4.26
N LEU A 421 -18.36 4.02 -5.17
CA LEU A 421 -18.60 3.88 -6.61
C LEU A 421 -19.41 2.62 -6.93
N ARG A 422 -20.57 2.78 -7.57
CA ARG A 422 -21.47 1.69 -7.99
C ARG A 422 -21.44 1.42 -9.49
N LYS A 423 -21.29 2.46 -10.30
CA LYS A 423 -21.40 2.36 -11.75
C LYS A 423 -20.36 3.23 -12.43
N ILE A 424 -19.68 2.66 -13.42
CA ILE A 424 -18.88 3.41 -14.39
C ILE A 424 -19.57 3.27 -15.73
N THR A 425 -19.97 4.38 -16.34
CA THR A 425 -20.43 4.41 -17.73
C THR A 425 -19.26 4.89 -18.56
N TYR A 426 -18.88 4.10 -19.55
CA TYR A 426 -17.77 4.38 -20.44
C TYR A 426 -18.22 5.29 -21.58
N PRO A 427 -17.29 6.02 -22.23
CA PRO A 427 -17.56 6.77 -23.44
C PRO A 427 -18.35 5.94 -24.46
N THR A 428 -18.00 4.66 -24.64
CA THR A 428 -18.65 3.67 -25.53
C THR A 428 -20.11 3.33 -25.19
N SER A 429 -20.70 3.98 -24.18
CA SER A 429 -22.03 3.72 -23.62
C SER A 429 -22.20 2.37 -22.92
N GLY A 430 -21.21 1.47 -23.04
CA GLY A 430 -21.05 0.35 -22.13
C GLY A 430 -20.87 0.80 -20.68
N PHE A 431 -21.06 -0.11 -19.74
CA PHE A 431 -20.91 0.20 -18.32
C PHE A 431 -20.45 -0.99 -17.49
N SER A 432 -19.82 -0.69 -16.36
CA SER A 432 -19.59 -1.65 -15.29
C SER A 432 -20.49 -1.32 -14.10
N ILE A 433 -21.19 -2.31 -13.55
CA ILE A 433 -21.88 -2.23 -12.26
C ILE A 433 -21.07 -3.03 -11.24
N ILE A 434 -20.83 -2.41 -10.08
CA ILE A 434 -20.13 -3.00 -8.95
C ILE A 434 -21.13 -3.21 -7.83
N ASP A 435 -21.26 -4.46 -7.40
CA ASP A 435 -22.00 -4.83 -6.20
C ASP A 435 -21.02 -5.19 -5.09
N TYR A 436 -21.39 -4.84 -3.87
CA TYR A 436 -20.58 -5.00 -2.67
C TYR A 436 -21.27 -5.91 -1.66
N GLU A 437 -20.49 -6.37 -0.68
CA GLU A 437 -20.95 -7.06 0.53
C GLU A 437 -19.99 -6.73 1.69
N PRO A 438 -20.37 -7.00 2.95
CA PRO A 438 -19.44 -6.83 4.07
C PRO A 438 -18.36 -7.92 4.06
N HIS A 439 -17.23 -7.64 4.69
CA HIS A 439 -16.30 -8.68 5.13
C HIS A 439 -16.98 -9.54 6.20
N ARG A 440 -16.83 -10.86 6.15
CA ARG A 440 -17.44 -11.79 7.10
C ARG A 440 -16.40 -12.75 7.67
N SER A 441 -16.43 -13.00 8.97
CA SER A 441 -15.62 -14.05 9.61
C SER A 441 -16.34 -15.41 9.60
N ASN A 442 -15.58 -16.51 9.62
CA ASN A 442 -16.11 -17.85 9.90
C ASN A 442 -16.19 -18.15 11.41
N GLU A 443 -15.46 -17.39 12.23
CA GLU A 443 -15.50 -17.56 13.68
C GLU A 443 -16.80 -16.96 14.22
N GLU A 444 -17.55 -17.79 14.94
CA GLU A 444 -18.70 -17.33 15.70
C GLU A 444 -18.20 -16.52 16.89
N ILE A 445 -18.66 -15.27 16.97
CA ILE A 445 -18.52 -14.49 18.19
C ILE A 445 -19.87 -14.54 18.88
N TYR A 446 -19.85 -14.88 20.15
CA TYR A 446 -21.01 -14.75 21.01
C TYR A 446 -21.04 -13.31 21.49
N ILE A 447 -21.97 -12.51 20.95
CA ILE A 447 -22.24 -11.21 21.56
C ILE A 447 -23.07 -11.50 22.80
N THR A 448 -22.44 -11.44 23.96
CA THR A 448 -23.13 -11.48 25.25
C THR A 448 -23.82 -10.14 25.46
N TYR A 449 -25.13 -10.09 25.25
CA TYR A 449 -25.90 -8.95 25.70
C TYR A 449 -26.09 -9.09 27.19
N TYR A 450 -25.59 -8.10 27.92
CA TYR A 450 -25.86 -8.00 29.35
C TYR A 450 -27.12 -7.12 29.50
N ASN A 451 -28.31 -7.72 29.45
CA ASN A 451 -29.52 -7.02 29.86
C ASN A 451 -29.54 -6.94 31.38
N HIS A 452 -29.30 -5.74 31.91
CA HIS A 452 -29.26 -5.52 33.35
C HIS A 452 -30.65 -5.11 33.82
N LYS A 453 -31.28 -5.95 34.63
CA LYS A 453 -32.45 -5.54 35.41
C LYS A 453 -31.99 -5.25 36.83
N ILE A 454 -32.05 -3.97 37.21
CA ILE A 454 -31.71 -3.53 38.58
C ILE A 454 -32.88 -3.88 39.50
N ILE A 455 -32.65 -4.76 40.48
CA ILE A 455 -33.63 -4.99 41.57
C ILE A 455 -33.42 -3.96 42.67
N GLY A 456 -33.50 -2.67 42.32
CA GLY A 456 -33.28 -1.52 43.21
C GLY A 456 -31.90 -1.44 43.90
N PRO A 457 -31.47 -0.25 44.36
CA PRO A 457 -30.44 -0.17 45.39
C PRO A 457 -31.04 -0.60 46.74
N LEU A 458 -30.48 -1.63 47.35
CA LEU A 458 -30.81 -2.06 48.70
C LEU A 458 -29.81 -1.41 49.65
N SER A 459 -30.23 -0.31 50.27
CA SER A 459 -29.41 0.43 51.22
C SER A 459 -29.87 0.13 52.64
N ILE A 460 -28.95 -0.33 53.48
CA ILE A 460 -29.11 -0.33 54.93
C ILE A 460 -28.20 0.74 55.53
N SER A 461 -28.75 1.56 56.42
CA SER A 461 -28.00 2.62 57.12
C SER A 461 -28.29 2.54 58.61
N ASN A 462 -27.24 2.44 59.42
CA ASN A 462 -27.38 2.37 60.88
C ASN A 462 -26.85 3.64 61.54
N SER A 463 -27.42 4.00 62.70
CA SER A 463 -26.94 5.06 63.58
C SER A 463 -26.64 4.51 64.98
N PRO A 464 -25.68 5.10 65.73
CA PRO A 464 -25.04 4.51 66.93
C PRO A 464 -25.98 4.29 68.13
N PRO A 465 -25.60 3.45 69.14
CA PRO A 465 -24.34 2.72 69.31
C PRO A 465 -24.53 1.18 69.21
N ASN A 466 -23.68 0.48 68.45
CA ASN A 466 -23.69 -0.99 68.28
C ASN A 466 -25.01 -1.57 67.75
N TYR A 467 -25.54 -1.01 66.66
CA TYR A 467 -26.70 -1.57 65.98
C TYR A 467 -26.24 -2.41 64.78
N ILE A 468 -26.54 -3.71 64.79
CA ILE A 468 -26.47 -4.56 63.59
C ILE A 468 -27.74 -4.28 62.81
N GLY A 469 -27.58 -3.69 61.65
CA GLY A 469 -28.67 -3.56 60.69
C GLY A 469 -28.58 -4.75 59.76
N THR A 470 -29.64 -5.53 59.71
CA THR A 470 -29.80 -6.61 58.74
C THR A 470 -30.90 -6.24 57.75
N LEU A 471 -30.63 -6.49 56.48
CA LEU A 471 -31.61 -6.39 55.40
C LEU A 471 -31.56 -7.70 54.63
N ASP A 472 -32.65 -8.46 54.67
CA ASP A 472 -32.84 -9.61 53.81
C ASP A 472 -33.75 -9.24 52.64
N THR A 473 -33.43 -9.75 51.46
CA THR A 473 -34.30 -9.71 50.29
C THR A 473 -34.28 -11.06 49.63
N THR A 474 -35.41 -11.41 49.04
CA THR A 474 -35.51 -12.58 48.18
C THR A 474 -35.64 -12.11 46.73
N PHE A 475 -34.92 -12.76 45.84
CA PHE A 475 -35.05 -12.55 44.39
C PHE A 475 -35.06 -13.89 43.69
N VAL A 476 -35.65 -13.92 42.50
CA VAL A 476 -35.76 -15.15 41.68
C VAL A 476 -34.99 -14.93 40.40
N LEU A 477 -34.05 -15.85 40.14
CA LEU A 477 -33.34 -16.02 38.87
C LEU A 477 -34.12 -17.01 38.02
N SER A 478 -34.51 -16.59 36.82
CA SER A 478 -35.19 -17.45 35.84
C SER A 478 -34.24 -18.29 34.99
N GLU A 479 -32.93 -18.01 35.05
CA GLU A 479 -31.81 -18.72 34.40
C GLU A 479 -30.52 -18.46 35.22
N GLU A 480 -29.42 -19.19 34.99
CA GLU A 480 -28.11 -18.95 35.63
C GLU A 480 -27.61 -17.50 35.38
N GLY A 481 -27.05 -16.85 36.40
CA GLY A 481 -26.58 -15.46 36.29
C GLY A 481 -25.52 -15.08 37.33
N TYR A 482 -25.11 -13.82 37.37
CA TYR A 482 -24.26 -13.31 38.44
C TYR A 482 -24.85 -12.06 39.09
N ILE A 483 -24.50 -11.86 40.37
CA ILE A 483 -24.83 -10.67 41.14
C ILE A 483 -23.54 -9.91 41.42
N CYS A 484 -23.52 -8.64 41.03
CA CYS A 484 -22.49 -7.71 41.47
C CYS A 484 -23.02 -6.99 42.72
N LEU A 485 -22.31 -7.11 43.83
CA LEU A 485 -22.61 -6.42 45.07
C LEU A 485 -21.60 -5.31 45.24
N THR A 486 -22.00 -4.07 44.98
CA THR A 486 -21.20 -2.91 45.41
C THR A 486 -21.45 -2.68 46.88
N MET A 487 -20.43 -2.23 47.60
CA MET A 487 -20.60 -1.74 48.96
C MET A 487 -19.91 -0.38 49.09
N LYS A 488 -20.51 0.50 49.89
CA LYS A 488 -19.99 1.82 50.20
C LYS A 488 -20.19 2.05 51.69
N ILE A 489 -19.13 1.96 52.49
CA ILE A 489 -19.17 2.30 53.92
C ILE A 489 -18.67 3.74 54.05
N GLU A 490 -19.45 4.61 54.71
CA GLU A 490 -19.01 5.98 55.09
C GLU A 490 -18.80 6.03 56.61
N ILE A 491 -17.70 6.61 57.07
CA ILE A 491 -17.33 6.73 58.49
C ILE A 491 -16.99 8.19 58.77
N ASN A 492 -17.62 8.80 59.79
CA ASN A 492 -17.41 10.20 60.13
C ASN A 492 -16.29 10.43 61.18
N ASN A 493 -15.62 9.39 61.68
CA ASN A 493 -14.54 9.52 62.67
C ASN A 493 -13.57 8.31 62.71
N HIS A 494 -12.27 8.56 62.94
CA HIS A 494 -11.13 7.66 62.64
C HIS A 494 -10.87 6.46 63.59
N GLU A 495 -11.83 5.95 64.37
CA GLU A 495 -11.58 4.83 65.31
C GLU A 495 -12.44 3.57 65.04
N HIS A 496 -11.80 2.54 64.47
CA HIS A 496 -12.08 1.07 64.44
C HIS A 496 -13.24 0.40 63.63
N ASP A 497 -12.91 -0.79 63.10
CA ASP A 497 -13.61 -2.08 62.83
C ASP A 497 -15.08 -2.10 62.34
N SER A 498 -15.56 -1.08 61.64
CA SER A 498 -16.88 -1.18 60.97
C SER A 498 -16.79 -2.13 59.78
N LYS A 499 -17.68 -3.12 59.73
CA LYS A 499 -17.75 -4.10 58.65
C LYS A 499 -19.15 -4.20 58.08
N ALA A 500 -19.23 -4.50 56.80
CA ALA A 500 -20.48 -4.94 56.22
C ALA A 500 -20.25 -6.21 55.41
N CYS A 501 -21.17 -7.14 55.58
CA CYS A 501 -21.07 -8.50 55.08
C CYS A 501 -22.31 -8.83 54.25
N PHE A 502 -22.11 -9.63 53.22
CA PHE A 502 -23.19 -10.15 52.39
C PHE A 502 -23.15 -11.67 52.41
N THR A 503 -24.33 -12.27 52.52
CA THR A 503 -24.52 -13.71 52.40
C THR A 503 -25.62 -13.97 51.39
N ILE A 504 -25.38 -14.85 50.43
CA ILE A 504 -26.40 -15.30 49.48
C ILE A 504 -26.64 -16.78 49.70
N ASP A 505 -27.84 -17.15 50.14
CA ASP A 505 -28.20 -18.50 50.58
C ASP A 505 -27.18 -19.07 51.60
N ASP A 506 -26.56 -20.22 51.29
CA ASP A 506 -25.53 -20.90 52.08
C ASP A 506 -24.09 -20.64 51.57
N HIS A 507 -23.88 -19.64 50.68
CA HIS A 507 -22.53 -19.29 50.20
C HIS A 507 -21.66 -18.65 51.29
N ASP A 508 -20.34 -18.68 51.10
CA ASP A 508 -19.38 -18.04 52.01
C ASP A 508 -19.69 -16.54 52.18
N GLU A 509 -19.72 -16.10 53.44
CA GLU A 509 -19.97 -14.71 53.83
C GLU A 509 -18.86 -13.80 53.28
N ILE A 510 -19.22 -12.85 52.41
CA ILE A 510 -18.27 -11.87 51.89
C ILE A 510 -18.34 -10.63 52.77
N CYS A 511 -17.36 -10.52 53.66
CA CYS A 511 -17.22 -9.37 54.55
C CYS A 511 -16.19 -8.38 54.03
N LEU A 512 -16.54 -7.11 54.19
CA LEU A 512 -15.65 -5.99 53.97
C LEU A 512 -15.50 -5.20 55.24
N GLU A 513 -14.26 -5.18 55.72
CA GLU A 513 -13.84 -4.41 56.88
C GLU A 513 -13.27 -3.09 56.39
N CYS A 514 -13.72 -1.97 56.96
CA CYS A 514 -13.21 -0.65 56.61
C CYS A 514 -12.03 -0.32 57.56
N PRO A 515 -10.78 -0.30 57.08
CA PRO A 515 -9.63 -0.03 57.95
C PRO A 515 -9.41 1.48 58.06
N GLU A 516 -9.64 2.12 59.22
CA GLU A 516 -9.33 3.54 59.57
C GLU A 516 -9.68 4.66 58.52
N GLU A 517 -10.41 4.37 57.44
CA GLU A 517 -10.75 5.29 56.34
C GLU A 517 -12.14 5.97 56.52
N LEU A 518 -12.31 7.18 55.97
CA LEU A 518 -13.59 7.92 55.99
C LEU A 518 -14.65 7.33 55.03
N THR A 519 -14.26 6.64 53.96
CA THR A 519 -15.20 5.96 53.06
C THR A 519 -14.50 4.86 52.26
N CYS A 520 -14.95 3.61 52.36
CA CYS A 520 -14.40 2.49 51.59
C CYS A 520 -15.45 1.88 50.63
N TYR A 521 -14.98 1.42 49.47
CA TYR A 521 -15.79 0.79 48.42
C TYR A 521 -15.17 -0.53 48.00
N ASP A 522 -16.00 -1.53 47.80
CA ASP A 522 -15.57 -2.77 47.15
C ASP A 522 -16.74 -3.41 46.41
N THR A 523 -16.41 -4.30 45.49
CA THR A 523 -17.38 -4.95 44.61
C THR A 523 -17.08 -6.43 44.51
N ALA A 524 -18.04 -7.26 44.92
CA ALA A 524 -17.97 -8.70 44.76
C ALA A 524 -18.89 -9.16 43.63
N ILE A 525 -18.44 -10.12 42.82
CA ILE A 525 -19.26 -10.78 41.79
C ILE A 525 -19.47 -12.23 42.23
N ILE A 526 -20.73 -12.65 42.38
CA ILE A 526 -21.12 -14.01 42.77
C ILE A 526 -21.96 -14.62 41.65
N TYR A 527 -21.60 -15.82 41.20
CA TYR A 527 -22.37 -16.59 40.22
C TYR A 527 -23.42 -17.43 40.95
N LEU A 528 -24.65 -17.46 40.43
CA LEU A 528 -25.79 -18.15 41.02
C LEU A 528 -26.56 -18.93 39.95
N ASP A 529 -27.08 -20.09 40.34
CA ASP A 529 -27.89 -20.94 39.48
C ASP A 529 -29.31 -20.39 39.29
N GLU A 530 -30.13 -21.02 38.43
CA GLU A 530 -31.56 -20.73 38.34
C GLU A 530 -32.28 -21.09 39.65
N GLY A 531 -33.07 -20.17 40.21
CA GLY A 531 -33.79 -20.43 41.45
C GLY A 531 -34.18 -19.19 42.25
N GLU A 532 -34.79 -19.44 43.41
CA GLU A 532 -35.08 -18.40 44.41
C GLU A 532 -33.89 -18.31 45.36
N HIS A 533 -33.33 -17.11 45.51
CA HIS A 533 -32.14 -16.84 46.32
C HIS A 533 -32.44 -15.76 47.36
N ILE A 534 -31.83 -15.88 48.53
CA ILE A 534 -31.94 -14.93 49.63
C ILE A 534 -30.60 -14.20 49.78
N LEU A 535 -30.61 -12.89 49.56
CA LEU A 535 -29.48 -12.02 49.89
C LEU A 535 -29.72 -11.42 51.28
N LEU A 536 -28.80 -11.68 52.19
CA LEU A 536 -28.69 -11.04 53.48
C LEU A 536 -27.56 -10.00 53.43
N ILE A 537 -27.85 -8.77 53.85
CA ILE A 537 -26.89 -7.69 54.05
C ILE A 537 -26.81 -7.41 55.53
N GLU A 538 -25.64 -7.53 56.13
CA GLU A 538 -25.39 -7.17 57.52
C GLU A 538 -24.40 -6.02 57.60
N ALA A 539 -24.78 -4.91 58.23
CA ALA A 539 -23.90 -3.78 58.48
C ALA A 539 -23.68 -3.59 59.98
N VAL A 540 -22.40 -3.60 60.39
CA VAL A 540 -21.98 -3.45 61.78
C VAL A 540 -21.18 -2.15 61.91
N GLY A 541 -21.75 -1.19 62.67
CA GLY A 541 -21.05 0.04 63.04
C GLY A 541 -20.50 -0.04 64.46
N HIS A 542 -19.21 0.25 64.63
CA HIS A 542 -18.57 0.39 65.94
C HIS A 542 -18.32 1.89 66.23
N ALA A 543 -18.63 2.30 67.48
CA ALA A 543 -18.45 3.64 68.07
C ALA A 543 -19.55 4.72 67.90
N ASP A 544 -19.50 5.71 68.81
CA ASP A 544 -20.41 6.84 68.92
C ASP A 544 -20.14 7.85 67.79
N GLN A 545 -21.04 7.93 66.80
CA GLN A 545 -21.13 8.85 65.64
C GLN A 545 -20.82 8.26 64.24
N THR A 546 -20.67 6.95 64.10
CA THR A 546 -20.45 6.27 62.81
C THR A 546 -21.78 5.95 62.09
N ILE A 547 -21.94 6.32 60.81
CA ILE A 547 -23.09 5.93 59.96
C ILE A 547 -22.62 4.90 58.94
N CYS A 548 -22.62 3.62 59.31
CA CYS A 548 -22.36 2.57 58.34
C CYS A 548 -23.57 2.46 57.39
N THR A 549 -23.38 2.88 56.14
CA THR A 549 -24.31 2.56 55.05
C THR A 549 -23.72 1.38 54.30
N ALA A 550 -24.54 0.42 53.88
CA ALA A 550 -24.16 -0.61 52.93
C ALA A 550 -25.22 -0.61 51.85
N THR A 551 -24.82 -0.50 50.58
CA THR A 551 -25.75 -0.40 49.45
C THR A 551 -25.45 -1.47 48.43
N ALA A 552 -26.15 -2.61 48.48
CA ALA A 552 -26.08 -3.60 47.42
C ALA A 552 -26.89 -3.12 46.20
N LYS A 553 -26.34 -3.30 45.01
CA LYS A 553 -27.07 -3.12 43.75
C LYS A 553 -27.16 -4.46 43.06
N ILE A 554 -28.30 -5.13 43.10
CA ILE A 554 -28.44 -6.42 42.42
C ILE A 554 -28.61 -6.19 40.93
N TYR A 555 -27.67 -6.70 40.14
CA TYR A 555 -27.82 -6.83 38.69
C TYR A 555 -28.28 -8.25 38.40
N LEU A 556 -29.45 -8.38 37.79
CA LEU A 556 -29.79 -9.61 37.10
C LEU A 556 -29.22 -9.51 35.69
N GLN A 557 -28.48 -10.54 35.27
CA GLN A 557 -28.03 -10.68 33.89
C GLN A 557 -28.82 -11.79 33.20
N GLU A 558 -29.60 -11.44 32.17
CA GLU A 558 -29.97 -12.42 31.14
C GLU A 558 -28.79 -12.50 30.16
N ILE A 559 -28.18 -13.68 30.02
CA ILE A 559 -27.13 -13.95 29.03
C ILE A 559 -27.79 -14.38 27.73
N ASP A 560 -28.21 -13.41 26.92
CA ASP A 560 -28.52 -13.70 25.53
C ASP A 560 -27.20 -13.85 24.77
N SER A 561 -26.74 -15.10 24.63
CA SER A 561 -25.59 -15.44 23.79
C SER A 561 -26.08 -15.78 22.39
N ILE A 562 -26.14 -14.77 21.52
CA ILE A 562 -26.49 -14.99 20.10
C ILE A 562 -25.19 -15.24 19.33
N PRO A 563 -25.02 -16.40 18.68
CA PRO A 563 -23.90 -16.61 17.77
C PRO A 563 -24.07 -15.67 16.58
N ILE A 564 -23.13 -14.75 16.40
CA ILE A 564 -23.11 -13.81 15.28
C ILE A 564 -21.81 -14.01 14.53
N TYR A 565 -21.91 -14.14 13.20
CA TYR A 565 -20.75 -14.00 12.32
C TYR A 565 -20.51 -12.51 12.15
N PRO A 566 -19.45 -11.95 12.74
CA PRO A 566 -19.26 -10.51 12.70
C PRO A 566 -19.01 -10.05 11.25
N GLU A 567 -19.71 -8.98 10.90
CA GLU A 567 -19.59 -8.30 9.62
C GLU A 567 -18.80 -7.01 9.81
N TYR A 568 -17.91 -6.71 8.87
CA TYR A 568 -17.03 -5.55 8.92
C TYR A 568 -16.94 -4.90 7.55
N GLY A 569 -16.66 -3.59 7.52
CA GLY A 569 -16.25 -2.87 6.31
C GLY A 569 -17.03 -3.22 5.03
N ILE A 570 -16.35 -3.15 3.87
CA ILE A 570 -16.96 -3.38 2.57
C ILE A 570 -15.94 -3.98 1.60
N ARG A 571 -16.37 -5.00 0.84
CA ARG A 571 -15.60 -5.61 -0.24
C ARG A 571 -16.43 -5.81 -1.50
N VAL A 572 -15.75 -5.92 -2.66
CA VAL A 572 -16.41 -6.17 -3.95
C VAL A 572 -16.94 -7.59 -4.01
N LYS A 573 -18.24 -7.74 -4.22
CA LYS A 573 -18.91 -9.03 -4.40
C LYS A 573 -18.89 -9.47 -5.86
N ARG A 574 -19.20 -8.52 -6.75
CA ARG A 574 -19.50 -8.81 -8.16
C ARG A 574 -19.23 -7.58 -9.01
N ILE A 575 -18.70 -7.82 -10.20
CA ILE A 575 -18.60 -6.81 -11.27
C ILE A 575 -19.35 -7.33 -12.49
N THR A 576 -20.28 -6.53 -13.00
CA THR A 576 -21.06 -6.83 -14.19
C THR A 576 -20.71 -5.82 -15.28
N ASP A 577 -20.03 -6.27 -16.32
CA ASP A 577 -19.67 -5.46 -17.48
C ASP A 577 -20.69 -5.65 -18.60
N ASN A 578 -21.13 -4.55 -19.19
CA ASN A 578 -21.99 -4.52 -20.35
C ASN A 578 -21.30 -3.70 -21.44
N PHE A 579 -21.04 -4.32 -22.58
CA PHE A 579 -20.32 -3.70 -23.71
C PHE A 579 -21.26 -3.20 -24.82
N GLY A 580 -22.52 -2.89 -24.49
CA GLY A 580 -23.50 -2.32 -25.40
C GLY A 580 -24.63 -3.26 -25.82
N ASP A 581 -24.47 -4.58 -25.62
CA ASP A 581 -25.58 -5.54 -25.74
C ASP A 581 -26.07 -5.94 -24.33
N ALA A 582 -27.19 -5.34 -23.91
CA ALA A 582 -27.80 -5.63 -22.62
C ALA A 582 -28.32 -7.06 -22.47
N SER A 583 -28.36 -7.86 -23.54
CA SER A 583 -28.83 -9.25 -23.49
C SER A 583 -27.78 -10.24 -22.94
N SER A 584 -26.49 -9.88 -22.93
CA SER A 584 -25.40 -10.81 -22.54
C SER A 584 -24.29 -10.12 -21.71
N PRO A 585 -24.56 -9.70 -20.46
CA PRO A 585 -23.53 -9.09 -19.61
C PRO A 585 -22.43 -10.07 -19.22
N VAL A 586 -21.18 -9.59 -19.15
CA VAL A 586 -20.03 -10.35 -18.64
C VAL A 586 -19.96 -10.16 -17.13
N ILE A 587 -20.25 -11.24 -16.40
CA ILE A 587 -20.26 -11.23 -14.94
C ILE A 587 -18.95 -11.84 -14.41
N ARG A 588 -18.35 -11.14 -13.45
CA ARG A 588 -17.26 -11.63 -12.60
C ARG A 588 -17.76 -11.65 -11.16
N ARG A 589 -17.98 -12.83 -10.60
CA ARG A 589 -18.39 -13.00 -9.21
C ARG A 589 -17.24 -13.47 -8.34
N ILE A 590 -17.08 -12.85 -7.18
CA ILE A 590 -15.95 -13.10 -6.28
C ILE A 590 -16.48 -13.78 -5.03
N TYR A 591 -15.87 -14.91 -4.69
CA TYR A 591 -16.08 -15.63 -3.45
C TYR A 591 -14.80 -15.55 -2.64
N TYR A 592 -14.86 -15.01 -1.43
CA TYR A 592 -13.71 -14.93 -0.54
C TYR A 592 -13.50 -16.24 0.23
N ALA A 593 -13.46 -17.33 -0.53
CA ALA A 593 -13.60 -18.70 -0.10
C ALA A 593 -12.99 -19.66 -1.14
N PRO A 594 -12.63 -20.90 -0.77
CA PRO A 594 -12.28 -21.94 -1.72
C PRO A 594 -13.47 -22.35 -2.60
N PHE A 595 -13.21 -22.78 -3.85
CA PHE A 595 -14.28 -23.12 -4.80
C PHE A 595 -15.12 -24.33 -4.38
N GLN A 596 -14.60 -25.19 -3.48
CA GLN A 596 -15.32 -26.34 -2.93
C GLN A 596 -16.38 -25.94 -1.90
N ASP A 597 -16.20 -24.82 -1.20
CA ASP A 597 -17.12 -24.31 -0.18
C ASP A 597 -17.23 -22.78 -0.26
N THR A 598 -18.03 -22.33 -1.22
CA THR A 598 -18.26 -20.91 -1.50
C THR A 598 -19.06 -20.17 -0.43
N LEU A 599 -19.60 -20.86 0.59
CA LEU A 599 -20.34 -20.26 1.70
C LEU A 599 -19.43 -19.88 2.88
N SER A 600 -18.23 -20.46 2.95
CA SER A 600 -17.21 -20.12 3.94
C SER A 600 -16.55 -18.76 3.64
N SER A 601 -15.71 -18.30 4.57
CA SER A 601 -14.84 -17.14 4.43
C SER A 601 -13.39 -17.51 4.76
N SER A 602 -12.47 -17.03 3.94
CA SER A 602 -11.03 -17.24 4.12
C SER A 602 -10.36 -16.08 4.89
N LEU A 603 -11.17 -15.18 5.48
CA LEU A 603 -10.70 -14.01 6.22
C LEU A 603 -9.91 -14.46 7.45
N LEU A 604 -8.72 -13.90 7.67
CA LEU A 604 -8.03 -14.08 8.95
C LEU A 604 -8.82 -13.40 10.08
N PRO A 605 -8.88 -13.95 11.32
CA PRO A 605 -9.71 -13.45 12.44
C PRO A 605 -9.63 -11.92 12.60
N VAL A 606 -10.63 -11.17 13.05
CA VAL A 606 -10.45 -9.71 13.24
C VAL A 606 -10.46 -9.41 14.73
N PHE A 607 -9.42 -8.75 15.24
CA PHE A 607 -9.35 -8.42 16.67
C PHE A 607 -10.22 -7.21 16.96
N PRO A 608 -11.03 -7.24 18.04
CA PRO A 608 -11.80 -6.09 18.45
C PRO A 608 -10.84 -4.96 18.90
N PRO A 609 -11.18 -3.69 18.64
CA PRO A 609 -10.39 -2.58 19.15
C PRO A 609 -10.34 -2.55 20.68
N ARG A 610 -9.18 -2.17 21.21
CA ARG A 610 -9.02 -1.76 22.61
C ARG A 610 -9.45 -0.29 22.72
N TYR A 611 -10.15 0.08 23.79
CA TYR A 611 -10.57 1.47 24.04
C TYR A 611 -10.18 1.96 25.45
N PHE A 612 -9.47 1.15 26.22
CA PHE A 612 -9.19 1.44 27.62
C PHE A 612 -7.70 1.30 27.89
N ASN A 613 -7.18 2.17 28.73
CA ASN A 613 -5.85 2.10 29.31
C ASN A 613 -5.94 2.24 30.83
N GLU A 614 -5.16 1.46 31.56
CA GLU A 614 -5.06 1.52 33.03
C GLU A 614 -3.68 2.07 33.40
N ASN A 615 -3.67 3.19 34.12
CA ASN A 615 -2.45 3.86 34.57
C ASN A 615 -2.37 3.80 36.09
N LYS A 616 -1.20 3.46 36.64
CA LYS A 616 -0.97 3.33 38.08
C LYS A 616 -0.02 4.42 38.57
N HIS A 617 -0.55 5.52 39.10
CA HIS A 617 0.33 6.58 39.60
C HIS A 617 0.89 6.23 40.98
N TYR A 618 2.20 6.09 41.10
CA TYR A 618 2.85 5.91 42.40
C TYR A 618 3.04 7.26 43.08
N MET A 619 2.90 7.33 44.40
CA MET A 619 3.20 8.54 45.17
C MET A 619 3.95 8.19 46.45
N GLU A 620 4.99 8.96 46.77
CA GLU A 620 5.68 8.87 48.05
C GLU A 620 4.87 9.57 49.14
N CYS A 621 4.47 8.80 50.15
CA CYS A 621 3.65 9.29 51.27
C CYS A 621 4.51 9.67 52.47
N THR A 622 5.61 8.95 52.65
CA THR A 622 6.68 9.18 53.63
C THR A 622 8.01 8.69 53.04
N PRO A 623 9.18 9.07 53.59
CA PRO A 623 10.49 8.65 53.10
C PRO A 623 10.77 7.13 53.07
N SER A 624 9.78 6.30 53.45
CA SER A 624 9.89 4.84 53.54
C SER A 624 8.60 4.11 53.15
N ASN A 625 7.62 4.79 52.52
CA ASN A 625 6.37 4.16 52.10
C ASN A 625 5.84 4.73 50.78
N THR A 626 5.71 3.86 49.79
CA THR A 626 5.19 4.18 48.46
C THR A 626 3.76 3.67 48.31
N PHE A 627 2.88 4.48 47.73
CA PHE A 627 1.45 4.17 47.59
C PHE A 627 1.03 4.24 46.13
N VAL A 628 0.05 3.43 45.74
CA VAL A 628 -0.41 3.33 44.34
C VAL A 628 -1.79 3.96 44.21
N CYS A 629 -1.91 4.97 43.36
CA CYS A 629 -3.16 5.58 42.93
C CYS A 629 -3.51 5.08 41.51
N PRO A 630 -4.32 4.02 41.37
CA PRO A 630 -4.76 3.59 40.06
C PRO A 630 -5.71 4.63 39.44
N SER A 631 -5.66 4.72 38.11
CA SER A 631 -6.57 5.53 37.30
C SER A 631 -6.85 4.81 35.99
N ILE A 632 -8.08 4.93 35.49
CA ILE A 632 -8.48 4.34 34.22
C ILE A 632 -8.79 5.46 33.26
N ILE A 633 -8.25 5.36 32.05
CA ILE A 633 -8.56 6.23 30.93
C ILE A 633 -9.29 5.39 29.89
N TRP A 634 -10.56 5.74 29.68
CA TRP A 634 -11.37 5.22 28.59
C TRP A 634 -11.34 6.24 27.45
N TYR A 635 -10.93 5.82 26.27
CA TYR A 635 -10.80 6.72 25.14
C TYR A 635 -11.21 6.07 23.83
N ALA A 636 -11.77 6.87 22.95
CA ALA A 636 -12.14 6.47 21.60
C ALA A 636 -11.73 7.57 20.63
N ASN A 637 -11.00 7.18 19.59
CA ASN A 637 -10.62 8.05 18.50
C ASN A 637 -11.48 7.72 17.27
N SER A 638 -12.01 8.76 16.62
CA SER A 638 -12.84 8.64 15.42
C SER A 638 -12.08 8.39 14.12
N ILE A 639 -10.76 8.61 14.10
CA ILE A 639 -9.90 8.34 12.95
C ILE A 639 -9.39 6.90 13.01
N ASN A 640 -8.78 6.53 14.14
CA ASN A 640 -8.11 5.26 14.31
C ASN A 640 -8.57 4.56 15.59
N PRO A 641 -9.31 3.44 15.50
CA PRO A 641 -9.50 2.56 16.64
C PRO A 641 -8.16 1.95 17.06
N LEU A 642 -7.93 1.73 18.35
CA LEU A 642 -6.67 1.17 18.83
C LEU A 642 -6.74 -0.34 18.68
N LEU A 643 -5.83 -0.92 17.91
CA LEU A 643 -5.88 -2.32 17.57
C LEU A 643 -4.54 -2.97 17.85
N PRO A 644 -4.52 -4.07 18.63
CA PRO A 644 -3.27 -4.71 19.04
C PRO A 644 -2.50 -5.34 17.86
N TYR A 645 -3.15 -5.64 16.72
CA TYR A 645 -2.52 -6.32 15.57
C TYR A 645 -2.91 -5.77 14.17
N GLY A 646 -3.30 -4.49 14.09
CA GLY A 646 -3.60 -3.82 12.81
C GLY A 646 -5.03 -4.05 12.29
N ASN A 647 -5.35 -3.39 11.17
CA ASN A 647 -6.71 -3.24 10.62
C ASN A 647 -6.96 -4.00 9.30
N ASP A 648 -5.99 -4.80 8.86
CA ASP A 648 -6.00 -5.30 7.49
C ASP A 648 -6.93 -6.51 7.33
N PHE A 649 -7.97 -6.33 6.51
CA PHE A 649 -8.80 -7.43 6.02
C PHE A 649 -8.04 -8.19 4.93
N VAL A 650 -7.53 -9.37 5.28
CA VAL A 650 -6.68 -10.18 4.40
C VAL A 650 -7.24 -11.58 4.21
N TYR A 651 -7.20 -12.06 2.98
CA TYR A 651 -7.75 -13.36 2.58
C TYR A 651 -6.64 -14.30 2.14
N ASN A 652 -6.63 -15.52 2.67
CA ASN A 652 -5.70 -16.56 2.20
C ASN A 652 -6.15 -17.22 0.87
N THR A 653 -7.45 -17.20 0.55
CA THR A 653 -8.02 -17.90 -0.62
C THR A 653 -9.22 -17.13 -1.18
N VAL A 654 -9.19 -16.81 -2.47
CA VAL A 654 -10.31 -16.16 -3.17
C VAL A 654 -10.59 -16.85 -4.49
N THR A 655 -11.85 -17.12 -4.76
CA THR A 655 -12.32 -17.77 -5.98
C THR A 655 -13.11 -16.79 -6.84
N LEU A 656 -12.62 -16.57 -8.05
CA LEU A 656 -13.31 -15.85 -9.11
C LEU A 656 -14.14 -16.82 -9.96
N SER A 657 -15.40 -16.47 -10.19
CA SER A 657 -16.33 -17.15 -11.07
C SER A 657 -16.61 -16.31 -12.30
N TYR A 658 -16.51 -16.91 -13.49
CA TYR A 658 -16.95 -16.30 -14.74
C TYR A 658 -18.41 -16.67 -15.00
N GLY A 659 -19.29 -15.67 -14.97
CA GLY A 659 -20.73 -15.88 -14.87
C GLY A 659 -21.22 -16.01 -13.41
N GLU A 660 -22.51 -16.27 -13.24
CA GLU A 660 -23.06 -16.72 -11.96
C GLU A 660 -22.82 -18.23 -11.82
N ASN A 661 -22.57 -18.71 -10.59
CA ASN A 661 -22.45 -20.13 -10.26
C ASN A 661 -21.46 -20.93 -11.15
N PHE A 662 -20.37 -20.30 -11.60
CA PHE A 662 -19.32 -20.90 -12.42
C PHE A 662 -19.75 -21.37 -13.81
N ASN A 663 -20.80 -20.78 -14.40
CA ASN A 663 -21.30 -21.16 -15.72
C ASN A 663 -20.23 -21.16 -16.83
N ASN A 664 -19.17 -20.34 -16.71
CA ASN A 664 -18.03 -20.30 -17.63
C ASN A 664 -16.70 -20.66 -16.94
N GLY A 665 -16.76 -21.45 -15.86
CA GLY A 665 -15.60 -21.80 -15.05
C GLY A 665 -15.12 -20.68 -14.14
N GLY A 666 -13.88 -20.78 -13.68
CA GLY A 666 -13.34 -19.84 -12.71
C GLY A 666 -11.87 -20.05 -12.39
N ILE A 667 -11.35 -19.19 -11.52
CA ILE A 667 -9.97 -19.23 -11.03
C ILE A 667 -10.00 -19.06 -9.52
N GLN A 668 -9.41 -20.01 -8.78
CA GLN A 668 -9.08 -19.83 -7.38
C GLN A 668 -7.64 -19.31 -7.26
N TYR A 669 -7.47 -18.29 -6.42
CA TYR A 669 -6.18 -17.75 -6.01
C TYR A 669 -5.92 -18.11 -4.55
N SER A 670 -4.69 -18.49 -4.23
CA SER A 670 -4.20 -18.57 -2.86
C SER A 670 -3.08 -17.56 -2.66
N PHE A 671 -3.04 -16.93 -1.50
CA PHE A 671 -2.14 -15.84 -1.19
C PHE A 671 -1.35 -16.10 0.10
N ILE A 672 -0.17 -15.50 0.20
CA ILE A 672 0.45 -15.24 1.50
C ILE A 672 -0.43 -14.21 2.22
N ALA A 673 -0.89 -14.58 3.42
CA ALA A 673 -1.65 -13.72 4.32
C ALA A 673 -1.09 -13.90 5.73
N ARG A 674 -0.29 -12.94 6.19
CA ARG A 674 0.29 -12.87 7.54
C ARG A 674 -0.17 -11.59 8.21
N ARG A 675 -0.30 -11.64 9.54
CA ARG A 675 -0.51 -10.43 10.33
C ARG A 675 0.75 -10.03 11.06
N ASN A 676 0.81 -8.74 11.35
CA ASN A 676 1.81 -8.20 12.25
C ASN A 676 1.64 -8.84 13.65
N SER A 677 2.73 -8.92 14.40
CA SER A 677 2.73 -9.47 15.76
C SER A 677 3.10 -8.37 16.76
N ALA A 678 2.77 -8.59 18.04
CA ALA A 678 3.21 -7.71 19.12
C ALA A 678 4.75 -7.62 19.14
N GLY A 679 5.25 -6.47 19.59
CA GLY A 679 6.64 -6.30 19.95
C GLY A 679 7.02 -7.13 21.18
N GLN A 680 8.32 -7.18 21.47
CA GLN A 680 8.84 -7.73 22.70
C GLN A 680 8.70 -6.69 23.81
N ILE A 681 8.00 -7.03 24.90
CA ILE A 681 7.95 -6.22 26.11
C ILE A 681 9.34 -6.22 26.74
N LEU A 682 9.90 -5.02 26.95
CA LEU A 682 11.19 -4.82 27.60
C LEU A 682 11.03 -4.40 29.06
N ILE A 683 10.00 -3.61 29.37
CA ILE A 683 9.68 -3.19 30.75
C ILE A 683 8.23 -3.59 31.08
N PRO A 684 8.01 -4.59 31.96
CA PRO A 684 6.67 -5.02 32.40
C PRO A 684 6.03 -4.01 33.39
N PRO A 685 4.71 -4.07 33.68
CA PRO A 685 3.74 -5.11 33.34
C PRO A 685 2.81 -4.81 32.15
N ASN A 686 3.00 -3.70 31.43
CA ASN A 686 1.98 -3.21 30.49
C ASN A 686 2.36 -3.49 29.04
N GLU A 687 1.49 -4.21 28.32
CA GLU A 687 1.45 -4.17 26.85
C GLU A 687 0.98 -2.78 26.40
N LEU A 688 1.74 -2.13 25.54
CA LEU A 688 1.31 -0.94 24.83
C LEU A 688 0.31 -1.38 23.75
N ALA A 689 -0.98 -1.24 24.04
CA ALA A 689 -2.08 -1.66 23.15
C ALA A 689 -2.03 -1.02 21.74
N ASP A 690 -1.37 0.12 21.61
CA ASP A 690 -1.08 0.89 20.40
C ASP A 690 0.44 0.95 20.12
N GLY A 691 1.20 0.04 20.72
CA GLY A 691 2.64 -0.10 20.55
C GLY A 691 3.01 -0.47 19.12
N SER A 692 4.25 -0.19 18.76
CA SER A 692 4.81 -0.60 17.48
C SER A 692 4.79 -2.13 17.30
N GLN A 693 4.45 -2.59 16.09
CA GLN A 693 4.27 -4.01 15.78
C GLN A 693 5.37 -4.53 14.86
N ASN A 694 5.77 -5.79 15.05
CA ASN A 694 6.63 -6.49 14.10
C ASN A 694 5.90 -6.61 12.76
N GLN A 695 6.52 -6.08 11.70
CA GLN A 695 5.88 -5.99 10.38
C GLN A 695 6.12 -7.29 9.59
N HIS A 696 5.08 -8.12 9.50
CA HIS A 696 5.06 -9.32 8.64
C HIS A 696 4.18 -9.14 7.41
N SER A 697 3.35 -8.10 7.40
CA SER A 697 2.33 -7.86 6.38
C SER A 697 2.88 -7.41 5.02
N TRP A 698 4.17 -7.12 4.89
CA TRP A 698 4.73 -6.60 3.63
C TRP A 698 4.73 -7.63 2.47
N ILE A 699 4.69 -8.94 2.77
CA ILE A 699 4.54 -10.02 1.77
C ILE A 699 3.08 -10.33 1.40
N ASN A 700 2.13 -9.69 2.07
CA ASN A 700 0.71 -9.99 1.91
C ASN A 700 0.22 -9.77 0.48
N GLY A 701 -0.65 -10.67 0.01
CA GLY A 701 -1.17 -10.65 -1.36
C GLY A 701 -0.30 -11.36 -2.39
N THR A 702 0.88 -11.86 -2.00
CA THR A 702 1.72 -12.67 -2.89
C THR A 702 1.01 -13.96 -3.26
N ILE A 703 0.80 -14.19 -4.56
CA ILE A 703 0.07 -15.37 -5.07
C ILE A 703 0.94 -16.61 -4.91
N THR A 704 0.55 -17.55 -4.05
CA THR A 704 1.22 -18.85 -3.86
C THR A 704 0.68 -19.93 -4.77
N SER A 705 -0.59 -19.85 -5.19
CA SER A 705 -1.11 -20.73 -6.23
C SER A 705 -2.31 -20.14 -6.97
N THR A 706 -2.51 -20.63 -8.19
CA THR A 706 -3.73 -20.42 -8.97
C THR A 706 -4.26 -21.76 -9.47
N ILE A 707 -5.57 -21.95 -9.41
CA ILE A 707 -6.26 -23.13 -9.96
C ILE A 707 -7.35 -22.63 -10.90
N THR A 708 -7.22 -22.92 -12.18
CA THR A 708 -8.26 -22.67 -13.19
C THR A 708 -9.09 -23.93 -13.37
N PHE A 709 -10.41 -23.77 -13.39
CA PHE A 709 -11.35 -24.87 -13.54
C PHE A 709 -12.46 -24.54 -14.55
N ASP A 710 -13.02 -25.59 -15.16
CA ASP A 710 -14.10 -25.48 -16.15
C ASP A 710 -15.48 -25.25 -15.49
N ASN A 711 -16.52 -25.21 -16.30
CA ASN A 711 -17.90 -24.97 -15.85
C ASN A 711 -18.54 -26.11 -15.05
N VAL A 712 -17.89 -27.27 -14.96
CA VAL A 712 -18.27 -28.39 -14.10
C VAL A 712 -17.26 -28.60 -12.96
N LEU A 713 -16.39 -27.61 -12.73
CA LEU A 713 -15.39 -27.53 -11.67
C LEU A 713 -14.26 -28.58 -11.77
N ASN A 714 -14.00 -29.14 -12.96
CA ASN A 714 -12.77 -29.89 -13.18
C ASN A 714 -11.59 -28.92 -13.30
N ARG A 715 -10.46 -29.26 -12.68
CA ARG A 715 -9.22 -28.50 -12.87
C ARG A 715 -8.76 -28.63 -14.32
N VAL A 716 -8.41 -27.50 -14.92
CA VAL A 716 -7.85 -27.41 -16.29
C VAL A 716 -6.39 -26.98 -16.23
N LYS A 717 -6.06 -26.11 -15.27
CA LYS A 717 -4.68 -25.63 -15.07
C LYS A 717 -4.42 -25.33 -13.60
N SER A 718 -3.22 -25.60 -13.11
CA SER A 718 -2.75 -25.07 -11.84
C SER A 718 -1.33 -24.54 -11.96
N VAL A 719 -1.07 -23.43 -11.28
CA VAL A 719 0.29 -22.88 -11.11
C VAL A 719 0.53 -22.76 -9.62
N VAL A 720 1.60 -23.40 -9.11
CA VAL A 720 2.05 -23.27 -7.72
C VAL A 720 3.37 -22.52 -7.74
N ASN A 721 3.50 -21.51 -6.89
CA ASN A 721 4.69 -20.69 -6.71
C ASN A 721 5.22 -20.92 -5.29
N ASP A 722 6.45 -21.40 -5.18
CA ASP A 722 7.15 -21.54 -3.90
C ASP A 722 8.10 -20.37 -3.70
N TYR A 723 8.07 -19.78 -2.50
CA TYR A 723 8.83 -18.58 -2.17
C TYR A 723 9.68 -18.80 -0.93
N ALA A 724 10.88 -18.22 -0.94
CA ALA A 724 11.76 -18.19 0.22
C ALA A 724 12.05 -16.75 0.65
N GLU A 725 12.15 -16.57 1.97
CA GLU A 725 12.69 -15.36 2.59
C GLU A 725 14.17 -15.59 2.87
N PHE A 726 15.04 -14.69 2.44
CA PHE A 726 16.49 -14.85 2.59
C PHE A 726 17.20 -13.52 2.81
N ASN A 727 18.37 -13.56 3.47
CA ASN A 727 19.29 -12.45 3.77
C ASN A 727 18.60 -11.12 4.12
N GLY A 728 18.66 -10.72 5.39
CA GLY A 728 18.12 -9.43 5.78
C GLY A 728 18.76 -8.81 6.98
N ALA A 729 18.58 -7.50 7.07
CA ALA A 729 18.72 -6.74 8.29
C ALA A 729 17.35 -6.63 8.97
N SER A 730 17.34 -6.27 10.24
CA SER A 730 16.12 -5.82 10.91
C SER A 730 16.41 -4.48 11.54
N ILE A 731 15.45 -3.57 11.42
CA ILE A 731 15.50 -2.27 12.09
C ILE A 731 14.67 -2.41 13.36
N ASN A 732 15.30 -2.19 14.51
CA ASN A 732 14.61 -2.17 15.79
C ASN A 732 13.94 -0.80 15.98
N ASN A 733 12.70 -0.81 16.46
CA ASN A 733 11.99 0.37 16.95
C ASN A 733 11.67 0.14 18.42
N TYR A 734 11.90 1.15 19.23
CA TYR A 734 11.68 1.14 20.66
C TYR A 734 10.60 2.15 21.00
N ASP A 735 9.39 1.66 21.28
CA ASP A 735 8.30 2.49 21.78
C ASP A 735 8.43 2.58 23.30
N ILE A 736 8.86 3.75 23.78
CA ILE A 736 9.13 4.01 25.19
C ILE A 736 8.22 5.14 25.65
N ARG A 737 7.46 4.88 26.71
CA ARG A 737 6.49 5.84 27.24
C ARG A 737 6.63 5.97 28.74
N GLN A 738 6.59 7.20 29.21
CA GLN A 738 6.33 7.48 30.62
C GLN A 738 4.85 7.25 30.90
N ILE A 739 4.54 6.19 31.62
CA ILE A 739 3.17 5.80 31.99
C ILE A 739 2.77 6.35 33.37
N CYS A 740 3.75 6.68 34.21
CA CYS A 740 3.58 7.25 35.55
C CYS A 740 4.67 8.30 35.85
N SER A 741 4.53 9.07 36.92
CA SER A 741 5.50 10.10 37.31
C SER A 741 5.77 10.09 38.81
N GLY A 742 5.67 8.91 39.41
CA GLY A 742 5.68 8.75 40.87
C GLY A 742 7.05 8.72 41.49
N PHE A 743 8.08 8.35 40.72
CA PHE A 743 9.43 8.07 41.19
C PHE A 743 10.49 8.93 40.50
N THR A 744 10.11 10.00 39.79
CA THR A 744 11.01 10.89 39.02
C THR A 744 12.11 11.59 39.84
N GLY A 745 12.23 11.30 41.14
CA GLY A 745 13.31 11.75 42.03
C GLY A 745 13.90 10.66 42.95
N SER A 746 13.49 9.39 42.82
CA SER A 746 14.08 8.28 43.58
C SER A 746 15.52 8.06 43.16
N THR A 747 16.40 7.67 44.10
CA THR A 747 17.76 7.22 43.77
C THR A 747 17.82 5.74 43.41
N ASN A 748 16.71 5.02 43.54
CA ASN A 748 16.60 3.60 43.23
C ASN A 748 16.14 3.41 41.78
N TYR A 749 17.00 2.79 40.97
CA TYR A 749 16.71 2.55 39.55
C TYR A 749 15.51 1.63 39.31
N GLU A 750 15.31 0.60 40.15
CA GLU A 750 14.17 -0.32 39.99
C GLU A 750 12.82 0.36 40.24
N GLU A 751 12.77 1.29 41.20
CA GLU A 751 11.57 2.09 41.47
C GLU A 751 11.24 3.03 40.32
N ARG A 752 12.26 3.71 39.76
CA ARG A 752 12.08 4.61 38.62
C ARG A 752 11.59 3.88 37.37
N LEU A 753 12.01 2.63 37.15
CA LEU A 753 11.53 1.84 36.01
C LEU A 753 10.02 1.59 36.03
N LEU A 754 9.38 1.63 37.20
CA LEU A 754 7.91 1.49 37.32
C LEU A 754 7.15 2.68 36.69
N ASP A 755 7.84 3.79 36.41
CA ASP A 755 7.24 4.95 35.72
C ASP A 755 7.18 4.77 34.20
N TYR A 756 7.80 3.73 33.64
CA TYR A 756 7.96 3.56 32.20
C TYR A 756 7.42 2.23 31.68
N ALA A 757 7.00 2.25 30.42
CA ALA A 757 6.74 1.06 29.62
C ALA A 757 7.63 1.12 28.37
N ALA A 758 8.17 -0.02 27.96
CA ALA A 758 9.01 -0.12 26.77
C ALA A 758 8.71 -1.39 26.00
N GLU A 759 8.51 -1.25 24.70
CA GLU A 759 8.36 -2.35 23.76
C GLU A 759 9.32 -2.20 22.59
N ARG A 760 9.88 -3.32 22.12
CA ARG A 760 10.70 -3.39 20.92
C ARG A 760 9.99 -4.11 19.80
N SER A 761 9.85 -3.45 18.65
CA SER A 761 9.39 -4.07 17.41
C SER A 761 10.44 -4.04 16.32
N GLN A 762 10.23 -4.83 15.27
CA GLN A 762 11.17 -5.01 14.17
C GLN A 762 10.53 -4.79 12.81
N TYR A 763 11.22 -4.02 11.97
CA TYR A 763 10.99 -4.00 10.53
C TYR A 763 11.98 -4.95 9.85
N HIS A 764 11.47 -6.04 9.29
CA HIS A 764 12.30 -7.03 8.60
C HIS A 764 12.59 -6.59 7.16
N SER A 765 13.85 -6.33 6.88
CA SER A 765 14.35 -6.03 5.54
C SER A 765 14.84 -7.33 4.88
N LEU A 766 13.90 -8.13 4.38
CA LEU A 766 14.19 -9.44 3.77
C LEU A 766 13.95 -9.39 2.26
N TRP A 767 14.68 -10.21 1.52
CA TRP A 767 14.34 -10.52 0.14
C TRP A 767 13.25 -11.59 0.11
N LEU A 768 12.21 -11.38 -0.69
CA LEU A 768 11.27 -12.42 -1.07
C LEU A 768 11.59 -12.86 -2.51
N ARG A 769 12.08 -14.08 -2.66
CA ARG A 769 12.44 -14.65 -3.96
C ARG A 769 11.55 -15.84 -4.30
N LEU A 770 11.27 -16.00 -5.59
CA LEU A 770 10.51 -17.13 -6.12
C LEU A 770 11.50 -18.28 -6.36
N ASP A 771 11.42 -19.37 -5.60
CA ASP A 771 12.36 -20.50 -5.68
C ASP A 771 11.91 -21.52 -6.75
N GLU A 772 10.60 -21.76 -6.86
CA GLU A 772 10.06 -22.75 -7.81
C GLU A 772 8.68 -22.36 -8.32
N VAL A 773 8.42 -22.66 -9.60
CA VAL A 773 7.09 -22.64 -10.20
C VAL A 773 6.77 -24.01 -10.78
N ILE A 774 5.63 -24.55 -10.39
CA ILE A 774 5.07 -25.80 -10.95
C ILE A 774 3.82 -25.43 -11.74
N ASP A 775 3.91 -25.48 -13.07
CA ASP A 775 2.76 -25.34 -13.98
C ASP A 775 2.26 -26.74 -14.36
N THR A 776 0.97 -27.01 -14.16
CA THR A 776 0.33 -28.27 -14.53
C THR A 776 -0.91 -28.03 -15.37
N ASP A 777 -0.91 -28.55 -16.59
CA ASP A 777 -2.07 -28.62 -17.46
C ASP A 777 -2.78 -29.97 -17.26
N TYR A 778 -4.08 -29.92 -16.98
CA TYR A 778 -4.92 -31.09 -16.77
C TYR A 778 -5.79 -31.34 -18.00
N PHE A 779 -5.97 -32.61 -18.33
CA PHE A 779 -6.85 -33.08 -19.40
C PHE A 779 -7.95 -33.96 -18.77
N PRO A 780 -9.03 -33.36 -18.23
CA PRO A 780 -10.06 -34.09 -17.49
C PRO A 780 -10.69 -35.24 -18.29
N ALA A 781 -10.85 -35.06 -19.60
CA ALA A 781 -11.41 -36.08 -20.48
C ALA A 781 -10.58 -37.38 -20.55
N SER A 782 -9.26 -37.27 -20.41
CA SER A 782 -8.33 -38.42 -20.40
C SER A 782 -7.80 -38.77 -19.01
N ASN A 783 -8.13 -37.99 -17.98
CA ASN A 783 -7.58 -38.11 -16.63
C ASN A 783 -6.05 -38.13 -16.60
N THR A 784 -5.42 -37.30 -17.43
CA THR A 784 -3.96 -37.14 -17.52
C THR A 784 -3.57 -35.69 -17.24
N SER A 785 -2.31 -35.46 -16.90
CA SER A 785 -1.75 -34.11 -16.75
C SER A 785 -0.32 -34.04 -17.30
N ILE A 786 0.09 -32.83 -17.67
CA ILE A 786 1.48 -32.51 -18.04
C ILE A 786 1.97 -31.45 -17.07
N THR A 787 3.15 -31.65 -16.50
CA THR A 787 3.76 -30.74 -15.54
C THR A 787 5.06 -30.17 -16.09
N LYS A 788 5.25 -28.87 -15.95
CA LYS A 788 6.49 -28.13 -16.19
C LYS A 788 6.92 -27.53 -14.85
N THR A 789 8.11 -27.89 -14.38
CA THR A 789 8.73 -27.29 -13.20
C THR A 789 9.79 -26.30 -13.65
N THR A 790 9.84 -25.12 -13.04
CA THR A 790 10.89 -24.12 -13.26
C THR A 790 11.47 -23.71 -11.91
N GLN A 791 12.74 -24.01 -11.67
CA GLN A 791 13.47 -23.67 -10.46
C GLN A 791 14.36 -22.46 -10.72
N PHE A 792 14.37 -21.49 -9.80
CA PHE A 792 15.10 -20.24 -9.95
C PHE A 792 16.24 -20.16 -8.93
N PHE A 793 17.37 -19.63 -9.38
CA PHE A 793 18.54 -19.40 -8.53
C PHE A 793 19.00 -17.95 -8.67
N TYR A 794 19.60 -17.44 -7.60
CA TYR A 794 19.90 -16.03 -7.38
C TYR A 794 21.31 -15.88 -6.83
N ASP A 795 22.28 -16.26 -7.65
CA ASP A 795 23.69 -16.34 -7.25
C ASP A 795 24.39 -14.98 -7.24
N ASP A 796 23.74 -13.92 -7.75
CA ASP A 796 24.25 -12.56 -7.72
C ASP A 796 24.29 -12.04 -6.26
N PRO A 797 25.47 -11.67 -5.72
CA PRO A 797 25.59 -11.20 -4.35
C PRO A 797 24.90 -9.84 -4.11
N ILE A 798 24.73 -9.00 -5.15
CA ILE A 798 24.29 -7.60 -5.05
C ILE A 798 22.84 -7.47 -5.52
N SER A 799 22.58 -7.71 -6.81
CA SER A 799 21.29 -7.38 -7.43
C SER A 799 20.16 -8.34 -7.03
N LYS A 800 20.55 -9.57 -6.64
CA LYS A 800 19.63 -10.68 -6.39
C LYS A 800 18.68 -10.93 -7.56
N LEU A 801 19.10 -10.65 -8.80
CA LEU A 801 18.36 -11.05 -10.00
C LEU A 801 18.46 -12.57 -10.22
N VAL A 802 17.51 -13.14 -10.98
CA VAL A 802 17.54 -14.56 -11.37
C VAL A 802 18.76 -14.81 -12.26
N THR A 803 19.73 -15.55 -11.75
CA THR A 803 20.96 -15.92 -12.48
C THR A 803 20.83 -17.26 -13.19
N LYS A 804 19.90 -18.11 -12.76
CA LYS A 804 19.68 -19.42 -13.38
C LYS A 804 18.24 -19.89 -13.26
N GLU A 805 17.75 -20.50 -14.33
CA GLU A 805 16.47 -21.20 -14.42
C GLU A 805 16.72 -22.65 -14.84
N ILE A 806 16.22 -23.62 -14.07
CA ILE A 806 16.18 -25.03 -14.48
C ILE A 806 14.73 -25.38 -14.82
N ILE A 807 14.47 -25.68 -16.08
CA ILE A 807 13.16 -26.00 -16.63
C ILE A 807 13.10 -27.49 -16.92
N THR A 808 12.25 -28.20 -16.19
CA THR A 808 12.06 -29.65 -16.34
C THR A 808 10.67 -29.94 -16.89
N GLU A 809 10.63 -30.63 -18.04
CA GLU A 809 9.40 -31.05 -18.72
C GLU A 809 9.52 -32.49 -19.24
N SER A 810 8.44 -33.04 -19.79
CA SER A 810 8.41 -34.41 -20.34
C SER A 810 9.48 -34.72 -21.42
N LYS A 811 10.09 -33.68 -22.01
CA LYS A 811 11.11 -33.76 -23.06
C LYS A 811 12.55 -33.67 -22.54
N GLY A 812 12.75 -33.41 -21.24
CA GLY A 812 14.07 -33.28 -20.63
C GLY A 812 14.19 -32.02 -19.77
N GLU A 813 15.44 -31.72 -19.39
CA GLU A 813 15.81 -30.58 -18.56
C GLU A 813 16.59 -29.57 -19.40
N ARG A 814 16.10 -28.32 -19.40
CA ARG A 814 16.74 -27.16 -20.02
C ARG A 814 17.21 -26.23 -18.92
N ILE A 815 18.40 -25.66 -19.09
CA ILE A 815 19.01 -24.75 -18.14
C ILE A 815 19.27 -23.44 -18.85
N LYS A 816 18.89 -22.33 -18.23
CA LYS A 816 19.19 -20.99 -18.71
C LYS A 816 19.95 -20.24 -17.64
N GLU A 817 21.10 -19.67 -17.98
CA GLU A 817 21.96 -18.92 -17.07
C GLU A 817 22.13 -17.49 -17.61
N ALA A 818 22.03 -16.50 -16.73
CA ALA A 818 22.17 -15.08 -17.05
C ALA A 818 23.23 -14.44 -16.15
N PHE A 819 24.16 -13.72 -16.76
CA PHE A 819 25.26 -13.04 -16.08
C PHE A 819 25.06 -11.52 -16.17
N TYR A 820 24.87 -10.88 -15.01
CA TYR A 820 24.60 -9.45 -14.89
C TYR A 820 25.88 -8.66 -14.56
N PRO A 821 25.91 -7.32 -14.76
CA PRO A 821 27.11 -6.51 -14.57
C PRO A 821 27.75 -6.68 -13.17
N THR A 822 26.91 -6.77 -12.14
CA THR A 822 27.25 -7.00 -10.73
C THR A 822 28.00 -8.32 -10.46
N MET A 823 27.88 -9.31 -11.34
CA MET A 823 28.58 -10.60 -11.23
C MET A 823 30.03 -10.55 -11.71
N TYR A 824 30.44 -9.49 -12.40
CA TYR A 824 31.81 -9.33 -12.91
C TYR A 824 32.69 -8.56 -11.91
N SER A 825 33.77 -9.18 -11.46
CA SER A 825 34.78 -8.55 -10.61
C SER A 825 35.92 -7.94 -11.42
N GLY A 826 36.35 -6.72 -11.06
CA GLY A 826 37.50 -6.04 -11.67
C GLY A 826 37.12 -4.79 -12.48
N THR A 827 38.14 -4.03 -12.87
CA THR A 827 38.03 -2.81 -13.68
C THR A 827 38.98 -2.90 -14.87
N GLY A 828 38.70 -2.17 -15.94
CA GLY A 828 39.48 -2.33 -17.18
C GLY A 828 39.18 -1.27 -18.22
N THR A 829 39.40 -1.62 -19.50
CA THR A 829 39.11 -0.77 -20.66
C THR A 829 38.04 -1.40 -21.54
N GLY A 830 37.44 -0.63 -22.46
CA GLY A 830 36.40 -1.14 -23.36
C GLY A 830 35.18 -1.67 -22.62
N ALA A 831 34.74 -2.89 -22.96
CA ALA A 831 33.59 -3.54 -22.31
C ALA A 831 33.75 -3.69 -20.79
N ALA A 832 34.96 -3.95 -20.29
CA ALA A 832 35.21 -4.04 -18.86
C ALA A 832 34.99 -2.70 -18.15
N ALA A 833 35.29 -1.57 -18.81
CA ALA A 833 34.99 -0.24 -18.27
C ALA A 833 33.48 0.03 -18.26
N ALA A 834 32.77 -0.34 -19.33
CA ALA A 834 31.32 -0.18 -19.42
C ALA A 834 30.59 -1.00 -18.32
N ILE A 835 30.97 -2.27 -18.14
CA ILE A 835 30.41 -3.14 -17.08
C ILE A 835 30.68 -2.55 -15.69
N HIS A 836 31.87 -1.99 -15.46
CA HIS A 836 32.19 -1.33 -14.19
C HIS A 836 31.32 -0.08 -13.95
N LEU A 837 31.16 0.79 -14.95
CA LEU A 837 30.29 1.97 -14.87
C LEU A 837 28.81 1.60 -14.69
N MET A 838 28.35 0.53 -15.34
CA MET A 838 26.99 0.02 -15.20
C MET A 838 26.66 -0.26 -13.73
N LYS A 839 27.51 -1.02 -13.04
CA LYS A 839 27.24 -1.46 -11.66
C LYS A 839 27.58 -0.43 -10.58
N GLU A 840 28.68 0.33 -10.71
CA GLU A 840 29.11 1.20 -9.60
C GLU A 840 28.48 2.60 -9.68
N ASP A 841 28.42 3.18 -10.89
CA ASP A 841 28.10 4.60 -11.06
C ASP A 841 26.68 4.84 -11.58
N LYS A 842 26.13 3.89 -12.36
CA LYS A 842 24.84 4.05 -13.04
C LYS A 842 23.72 3.17 -12.50
N HIS A 843 24.00 2.22 -11.60
CA HIS A 843 23.02 1.26 -11.06
C HIS A 843 22.22 0.52 -12.16
N ILE A 844 22.88 0.24 -13.29
CA ILE A 844 22.34 -0.53 -14.41
C ILE A 844 22.69 -1.99 -14.16
N HIS A 845 21.80 -2.71 -13.47
CA HIS A 845 22.00 -4.10 -13.08
C HIS A 845 21.20 -5.07 -13.95
N ASP A 846 20.12 -4.61 -14.60
CA ASP A 846 19.18 -5.44 -15.35
C ASP A 846 19.66 -5.87 -16.75
N LYS A 847 20.81 -5.36 -17.21
CA LYS A 847 21.37 -5.64 -18.54
C LYS A 847 22.27 -6.87 -18.51
N ALA A 848 21.70 -8.03 -18.83
CA ALA A 848 22.48 -9.27 -18.98
C ALA A 848 23.63 -9.09 -19.98
N ILE A 849 24.85 -9.35 -19.50
CA ILE A 849 26.09 -9.30 -20.29
C ILE A 849 26.26 -10.60 -21.09
N GLU A 850 25.89 -11.74 -20.50
CA GLU A 850 25.88 -13.04 -21.16
C GLU A 850 24.62 -13.83 -20.78
N ILE A 851 24.04 -14.52 -21.76
CA ILE A 851 22.93 -15.47 -21.56
C ILE A 851 23.33 -16.79 -22.20
N VAL A 852 23.32 -17.86 -21.41
CA VAL A 852 23.71 -19.22 -21.81
C VAL A 852 22.50 -20.14 -21.69
N GLU A 853 22.18 -20.90 -22.74
CA GLU A 853 21.21 -21.98 -22.69
C GLU A 853 21.88 -23.33 -22.91
N SER A 854 21.63 -24.27 -22.01
CA SER A 854 22.12 -25.63 -22.08
C SER A 854 21.01 -26.66 -21.87
N VAL A 855 21.27 -27.89 -22.31
CA VAL A 855 20.35 -29.03 -22.19
C VAL A 855 21.06 -30.19 -21.53
N ASN A 856 20.40 -30.81 -20.56
CA ASN A 856 20.87 -32.04 -19.94
C ASN A 856 20.37 -33.24 -20.76
N TYR A 857 21.24 -33.80 -21.61
CA TYR A 857 20.89 -34.93 -22.45
C TYR A 857 20.98 -36.26 -21.66
N PRO A 858 20.06 -37.22 -21.85
CA PRO A 858 20.04 -38.48 -21.09
C PRO A 858 21.33 -39.32 -21.10
N ASN A 859 22.19 -39.12 -22.11
CA ASN A 859 23.44 -39.87 -22.28
C ASN A 859 24.69 -38.99 -22.11
N SER A 860 24.56 -37.75 -21.63
CA SER A 860 25.68 -36.85 -21.38
C SER A 860 26.06 -36.85 -19.89
N PRO A 861 27.36 -36.85 -19.53
CA PRO A 861 27.78 -36.76 -18.12
C PRO A 861 27.59 -35.36 -17.53
N GLU A 862 27.39 -34.35 -18.37
CA GLU A 862 27.22 -32.94 -18.00
C GLU A 862 26.25 -32.23 -18.96
N PRO A 863 25.69 -31.06 -18.60
CA PRO A 863 24.91 -30.24 -19.52
C PRO A 863 25.73 -29.84 -20.75
N CYS A 864 25.07 -29.78 -21.90
CA CYS A 864 25.69 -29.26 -23.12
C CYS A 864 25.09 -27.91 -23.51
N ILE A 865 25.93 -26.91 -23.70
CA ILE A 865 25.57 -25.58 -24.18
C ILE A 865 25.04 -25.70 -25.60
N THR A 866 23.82 -25.18 -25.82
CA THR A 866 23.13 -25.18 -27.11
C THR A 866 23.09 -23.82 -27.77
N SER A 867 23.15 -22.76 -26.98
CA SER A 867 23.33 -21.40 -27.46
C SER A 867 23.91 -20.52 -26.36
N SER A 868 24.67 -19.51 -26.75
CA SER A 868 25.04 -18.42 -25.85
C SER A 868 25.07 -17.10 -26.61
N GLN A 869 24.74 -16.01 -25.92
CA GLN A 869 24.77 -14.65 -26.44
C GLN A 869 25.50 -13.74 -25.45
N ALA A 870 26.46 -12.96 -25.95
CA ALA A 870 27.15 -11.93 -25.18
C ALA A 870 26.84 -10.53 -25.74
N ASN A 871 26.44 -9.61 -24.86
CA ASN A 871 26.06 -8.24 -25.18
C ASN A 871 27.17 -7.29 -24.71
N PHE A 872 27.81 -6.62 -25.66
CA PHE A 872 28.91 -5.70 -25.42
C PHE A 872 28.42 -4.26 -25.41
N TYR A 873 28.99 -3.48 -24.50
CA TYR A 873 28.70 -2.06 -24.32
C TYR A 873 29.98 -1.25 -24.34
N LYS A 874 29.87 0.01 -24.73
CA LYS A 874 30.95 1.00 -24.71
C LYS A 874 30.52 2.27 -23.99
N VAL A 875 31.52 3.03 -23.57
CA VAL A 875 31.34 4.32 -22.87
C VAL A 875 31.60 5.45 -23.86
N VAL A 876 30.64 6.36 -24.00
CA VAL A 876 30.76 7.58 -24.82
C VAL A 876 30.24 8.74 -24.00
N GLU A 877 31.11 9.70 -23.65
CA GLU A 877 30.72 10.89 -22.88
C GLU A 877 29.90 10.56 -21.61
N ASP A 878 30.39 9.59 -20.82
CA ASP A 878 29.76 9.03 -19.61
C ASP A 878 28.41 8.31 -19.81
N LYS A 879 27.99 8.07 -21.05
CA LYS A 879 26.82 7.25 -21.40
C LYS A 879 27.27 5.84 -21.75
N ILE A 880 26.44 4.88 -21.36
CA ILE A 880 26.65 3.47 -21.67
C ILE A 880 25.73 3.12 -22.83
N ILE A 881 26.33 2.76 -23.96
CA ILE A 881 25.61 2.46 -25.19
C ILE A 881 25.94 1.05 -25.68
N PRO A 882 25.01 0.35 -26.36
CA PRO A 882 25.29 -0.90 -27.03
C PRO A 882 26.45 -0.74 -28.03
N ASP A 883 27.33 -1.74 -28.10
CA ASP A 883 28.45 -1.78 -29.04
C ASP A 883 28.33 -2.96 -30.01
N LYS A 884 28.21 -4.19 -29.49
CA LYS A 884 28.15 -5.41 -30.31
C LYS A 884 27.33 -6.52 -29.64
N ILE A 885 26.82 -7.44 -30.45
CA ILE A 885 26.27 -8.73 -29.98
C ILE A 885 27.07 -9.85 -30.62
N TYR A 886 27.53 -10.77 -29.78
CA TYR A 886 28.18 -12.02 -30.18
C TYR A 886 27.26 -13.19 -29.87
N LYS A 887 27.25 -14.19 -30.74
CA LYS A 887 26.57 -15.47 -30.47
C LYS A 887 27.54 -16.64 -30.63
N LEU A 888 27.30 -17.68 -29.86
CA LEU A 888 28.03 -18.92 -29.96
C LEU A 888 27.68 -19.63 -31.28
N GLU A 889 28.68 -19.89 -32.12
CA GLU A 889 28.52 -20.67 -33.35
C GLU A 889 29.25 -22.01 -33.21
N THR A 890 28.50 -23.08 -33.02
CA THR A 890 29.04 -24.43 -32.87
C THR A 890 28.27 -25.43 -33.73
N GLU A 891 28.97 -26.39 -34.35
CA GLU A 891 28.33 -27.42 -35.19
C GLU A 891 27.54 -28.46 -34.36
N SER A 892 27.81 -28.53 -33.06
CA SER A 892 27.16 -29.43 -32.11
C SER A 892 27.13 -28.79 -30.72
N PRO A 893 26.22 -29.23 -29.83
CA PRO A 893 26.20 -28.75 -28.45
C PRO A 893 27.56 -28.95 -27.75
N VAL A 894 28.03 -27.93 -27.04
CA VAL A 894 29.36 -27.92 -26.39
C VAL A 894 29.23 -28.43 -24.95
N PRO A 895 29.95 -29.49 -24.53
CA PRO A 895 29.94 -29.91 -23.13
C PRO A 895 30.37 -28.76 -22.20
N GLN A 896 29.67 -28.58 -21.07
CA GLN A 896 29.89 -27.44 -20.17
C GLN A 896 31.35 -27.29 -19.72
N SER A 897 32.07 -28.39 -19.48
CA SER A 897 33.51 -28.37 -19.12
C SER A 897 34.43 -27.76 -20.19
N GLN A 898 33.98 -27.66 -21.44
CA GLN A 898 34.72 -27.11 -22.57
C GLN A 898 34.32 -25.67 -22.88
N TYR A 899 33.26 -25.14 -22.25
CA TYR A 899 32.77 -23.80 -22.49
C TYR A 899 33.42 -22.78 -21.54
N GLN A 900 33.92 -21.68 -22.10
CA GLN A 900 34.47 -20.57 -21.32
C GLN A 900 33.43 -19.48 -21.09
N TYR A 901 32.88 -19.43 -19.88
CA TYR A 901 32.04 -18.33 -19.42
C TYR A 901 32.78 -16.99 -19.45
N SER A 902 32.05 -15.91 -19.72
CA SER A 902 32.64 -14.59 -19.76
C SER A 902 33.11 -14.12 -18.38
N SER A 903 34.20 -13.36 -18.36
CA SER A 903 34.81 -12.86 -17.11
C SER A 903 35.74 -11.67 -17.37
N ILE A 904 35.97 -10.86 -16.34
CA ILE A 904 37.00 -9.80 -16.38
C ILE A 904 38.27 -10.32 -15.70
N LEU A 905 39.34 -10.47 -16.47
CA LEU A 905 40.66 -10.89 -15.97
C LEU A 905 41.71 -9.93 -16.49
N ASN A 906 42.60 -9.46 -15.60
CA ASN A 906 43.65 -8.48 -15.92
C ASN A 906 43.13 -7.23 -16.67
N GLY A 907 41.91 -6.79 -16.34
CA GLY A 907 41.26 -5.61 -16.93
C GLY A 907 40.79 -5.79 -18.39
N GLN A 908 40.69 -7.03 -18.86
CA GLN A 908 40.14 -7.39 -20.16
C GLN A 908 38.89 -8.28 -19.98
N PHE A 909 37.92 -8.10 -20.87
CA PHE A 909 36.74 -8.95 -20.93
C PHE A 909 37.05 -10.19 -21.78
N ASN A 910 37.01 -11.36 -21.15
CA ASN A 910 37.28 -12.67 -21.75
C ASN A 910 35.96 -13.41 -21.94
N TYR A 911 35.89 -14.26 -22.96
CA TYR A 911 34.71 -15.05 -23.35
C TYR A 911 35.17 -16.21 -24.26
N ASP A 912 34.29 -17.17 -24.53
CA ASP A 912 34.59 -18.33 -25.37
C ASP A 912 35.08 -17.96 -26.79
N GLU A 913 36.15 -18.62 -27.27
CA GLU A 913 36.73 -18.34 -28.60
C GLU A 913 35.78 -18.68 -29.78
N SER A 914 34.77 -19.50 -29.51
CA SER A 914 33.75 -19.91 -30.48
C SER A 914 32.68 -18.83 -30.70
N PHE A 915 32.66 -17.76 -29.91
CA PHE A 915 31.80 -16.61 -30.16
C PHE A 915 32.15 -15.97 -31.51
N LYS A 916 31.12 -15.72 -32.30
CA LYS A 916 31.21 -14.92 -33.52
C LYS A 916 30.37 -13.67 -33.36
N GLU A 917 30.93 -12.57 -33.82
CA GLU A 917 30.23 -11.31 -33.91
C GLU A 917 29.01 -11.50 -34.81
N GLN A 918 27.85 -10.99 -34.40
CA GLN A 918 26.61 -11.10 -35.15
C GLN A 918 26.07 -9.73 -35.53
N ILE A 919 26.04 -8.80 -34.57
CA ILE A 919 25.52 -7.44 -34.77
C ILE A 919 26.56 -6.44 -34.26
N ILE A 920 26.81 -5.40 -35.04
CA ILE A 920 27.64 -4.25 -34.68
C ILE A 920 26.77 -2.99 -34.69
N TYR A 921 26.76 -2.25 -33.57
CA TYR A 921 26.14 -0.94 -33.47
C TYR A 921 27.13 0.15 -33.86
N ASP A 922 27.13 0.50 -35.15
CA ASP A 922 28.10 1.39 -35.77
C ASP A 922 27.97 2.84 -35.28
N LEU A 923 26.73 3.33 -35.19
CA LEU A 923 26.46 4.73 -34.91
C LEU A 923 25.23 4.90 -34.03
N ILE A 924 25.43 5.59 -32.91
CA ILE A 924 24.38 6.01 -31.97
C ILE A 924 24.53 7.52 -31.81
N ASP A 925 23.40 8.23 -31.77
CA ASP A 925 23.41 9.69 -31.63
C ASP A 925 23.64 10.16 -30.19
N GLU A 926 23.76 11.47 -30.00
CA GLU A 926 23.96 12.08 -28.67
C GLU A 926 22.79 11.83 -27.70
N PHE A 927 21.61 11.47 -28.20
CA PHE A 927 20.42 11.16 -27.41
C PHE A 927 20.27 9.66 -27.14
N GLY A 928 21.21 8.83 -27.60
CA GLY A 928 21.17 7.38 -27.43
C GLY A 928 20.29 6.64 -28.44
N ASN A 929 19.86 7.31 -29.52
CA ASN A 929 19.11 6.67 -30.59
C ASN A 929 20.05 5.96 -31.58
N LEU A 930 19.69 4.75 -31.99
CA LEU A 930 20.45 3.99 -32.99
C LEU A 930 20.32 4.63 -34.37
N ARG A 931 21.44 5.04 -34.98
CA ARG A 931 21.49 5.58 -36.35
C ARG A 931 21.99 4.58 -37.37
N GLN A 932 22.83 3.63 -36.96
CA GLN A 932 23.29 2.57 -37.86
C GLN A 932 23.71 1.34 -37.05
N TYR A 933 23.31 0.17 -37.54
CA TYR A 933 23.92 -1.10 -37.20
C TYR A 933 24.11 -1.94 -38.46
N HIS A 934 24.91 -2.99 -38.37
CA HIS A 934 24.92 -4.04 -39.39
C HIS A 934 25.05 -5.42 -38.75
N GLU A 935 24.51 -6.41 -39.45
CA GLU A 935 24.79 -7.81 -39.15
C GLU A 935 26.04 -8.27 -39.91
N VAL A 936 26.82 -9.16 -39.31
CA VAL A 936 28.02 -9.71 -39.95
C VAL A 936 27.64 -10.49 -41.21
N ASN A 937 28.33 -10.22 -42.31
CA ASN A 937 28.02 -10.72 -43.67
C ASN A 937 26.67 -10.26 -44.25
N ASN A 938 26.01 -9.28 -43.63
CA ASN A 938 24.80 -8.68 -44.13
C ASN A 938 25.03 -7.21 -44.50
N TYR A 939 24.00 -6.57 -45.02
CA TYR A 939 24.04 -5.16 -45.38
C TYR A 939 23.79 -4.24 -44.16
N PRO A 940 24.32 -3.00 -44.16
CA PRO A 940 24.04 -2.04 -43.10
C PRO A 940 22.58 -1.61 -43.08
N VAL A 941 22.07 -1.34 -41.89
CA VAL A 941 20.75 -0.79 -41.64
C VAL A 941 20.94 0.57 -40.95
N SER A 942 20.54 1.62 -41.65
CA SER A 942 20.61 3.00 -41.17
C SER A 942 19.23 3.53 -40.79
N PHE A 943 19.19 4.41 -39.80
CA PHE A 943 17.97 5.08 -39.36
C PHE A 943 18.14 6.59 -39.45
N VAL A 944 17.09 7.25 -39.92
CA VAL A 944 16.95 8.70 -39.86
C VAL A 944 15.89 9.00 -38.83
N TRP A 945 16.19 9.87 -37.87
CA TRP A 945 15.28 10.30 -36.81
C TRP A 945 14.82 11.74 -37.05
N GLY A 946 13.53 11.98 -36.86
CA GLY A 946 12.89 13.28 -36.96
C GLY A 946 12.18 13.68 -35.67
N TYR A 947 11.36 14.72 -35.74
CA TYR A 947 10.52 15.19 -34.62
C TYR A 947 11.33 15.47 -33.34
N ASN A 948 12.46 16.17 -33.47
CA ASN A 948 13.43 16.43 -32.38
C ASN A 948 14.12 15.16 -31.83
N ASN A 949 14.43 14.22 -32.72
CA ASN A 949 15.06 12.93 -32.41
C ASN A 949 14.20 12.06 -31.47
N THR A 950 12.89 12.03 -31.70
CA THR A 950 11.93 11.23 -30.90
C THR A 950 11.33 10.07 -31.68
N PHE A 951 11.25 10.17 -33.02
CA PHE A 951 10.69 9.12 -33.87
C PHE A 951 11.58 8.83 -35.09
N PRO A 952 11.72 7.56 -35.51
CA PRO A 952 12.43 7.18 -36.73
C PRO A 952 11.60 7.54 -37.96
N VAL A 953 12.06 8.46 -38.79
CA VAL A 953 11.39 8.85 -40.05
C VAL A 953 11.77 7.97 -41.23
N ALA A 954 12.88 7.23 -41.14
CA ALA A 954 13.23 6.21 -42.11
C ALA A 954 14.07 5.08 -41.51
N ARG A 955 13.82 3.86 -41.97
CA ARG A 955 14.67 2.68 -41.83
C ARG A 955 15.16 2.30 -43.22
N ILE A 956 16.48 2.31 -43.39
CA ILE A 956 17.15 2.21 -44.67
C ILE A 956 18.07 1.00 -44.64
N GLU A 957 17.70 -0.04 -45.37
CA GLU A 957 18.52 -1.23 -45.53
C GLU A 957 19.43 -1.09 -46.76
N ASN A 958 20.66 -1.59 -46.64
CA ASN A 958 21.67 -1.58 -47.70
C ASN A 958 22.28 -0.22 -48.05
N ALA A 959 22.30 0.72 -47.08
CA ALA A 959 23.14 1.90 -47.14
C ALA A 959 23.69 2.27 -45.77
N THR A 960 24.90 2.82 -45.76
CA THR A 960 25.52 3.40 -44.56
C THR A 960 24.93 4.77 -44.25
N PHE A 961 24.98 5.18 -43.00
CA PHE A 961 24.49 6.47 -42.54
C PHE A 961 25.23 7.63 -43.20
N SER A 962 26.52 7.45 -43.54
CA SER A 962 27.30 8.45 -44.28
C SER A 962 26.77 8.66 -45.71
N GLU A 963 26.40 7.58 -46.40
CA GLU A 963 25.75 7.65 -47.72
C GLU A 963 24.36 8.29 -47.62
N VAL A 964 23.59 7.92 -46.60
CA VAL A 964 22.28 8.51 -46.31
C VAL A 964 22.40 10.01 -46.03
N GLU A 965 23.32 10.43 -45.17
CA GLU A 965 23.56 11.83 -44.80
C GLU A 965 24.01 12.67 -46.00
N SER A 966 24.88 12.11 -46.86
CA SER A 966 25.34 12.80 -48.08
C SER A 966 24.22 13.01 -49.12
N ASN A 967 23.18 12.16 -49.10
CA ASN A 967 22.07 12.20 -50.07
C ASN A 967 20.75 12.73 -49.48
N LEU A 968 20.70 13.04 -48.18
CA LEU A 968 19.53 13.55 -47.47
C LEU A 968 19.04 14.92 -48.00
N GLY A 969 19.92 15.69 -48.65
CA GLY A 969 19.56 16.99 -49.25
C GLY A 969 19.38 18.14 -48.26
N CYS A 970 19.49 17.89 -46.96
CA CYS A 970 19.54 18.89 -45.90
C CYS A 970 20.45 18.43 -44.76
N THR A 971 20.85 19.35 -43.88
CA THR A 971 21.55 18.93 -42.65
C THR A 971 20.59 18.21 -41.72
N TYR A 972 21.12 17.32 -40.89
CA TYR A 972 20.31 16.60 -39.91
C TYR A 972 19.63 17.51 -38.88
N VAL A 973 20.23 18.68 -38.59
CA VAL A 973 19.62 19.74 -37.76
C VAL A 973 18.40 20.37 -38.47
N GLN A 974 18.51 20.62 -39.78
CA GLN A 974 17.39 21.15 -40.57
C GLN A 974 16.26 20.14 -40.71
N LEU A 975 16.56 18.84 -40.77
CA LEU A 975 15.57 17.76 -40.83
C LEU A 975 14.58 17.83 -39.65
N GLN A 976 15.05 18.20 -38.46
CA GLN A 976 14.21 18.27 -37.26
C GLN A 976 13.12 19.36 -37.33
N GLN A 977 13.21 20.29 -38.28
CA GLN A 977 12.28 21.40 -38.46
C GLN A 977 11.36 21.20 -39.68
N LYS A 978 11.44 20.04 -40.34
CA LYS A 978 10.64 19.75 -41.53
C LYS A 978 9.22 19.34 -41.18
N THR A 979 8.28 19.80 -41.98
CA THR A 979 6.90 19.31 -41.98
C THR A 979 6.83 17.89 -42.56
N ASP A 980 5.76 17.15 -42.26
CA ASP A 980 5.53 15.80 -42.80
C ASP A 980 5.63 15.75 -44.33
N THR A 981 5.10 16.76 -45.02
CA THR A 981 5.16 16.85 -46.49
C THR A 981 6.60 17.01 -46.98
N GLU A 982 7.40 17.81 -46.30
CA GLU A 982 8.82 17.97 -46.63
C GLU A 982 9.62 16.71 -46.28
N LEU A 983 9.33 16.05 -45.15
CA LEU A 983 9.95 14.79 -44.77
C LEU A 983 9.70 13.71 -45.81
N MET A 984 8.44 13.52 -46.24
CA MET A 984 8.10 12.57 -47.31
C MET A 984 8.86 12.89 -48.60
N SER A 985 8.88 14.16 -49.02
CA SER A 985 9.61 14.59 -50.22
C SER A 985 11.12 14.31 -50.11
N ILE A 986 11.70 14.47 -48.93
CA ILE A 986 13.11 14.12 -48.67
C ILE A 986 13.31 12.60 -48.80
N MET A 987 12.43 11.78 -48.22
CA MET A 987 12.55 10.32 -48.30
C MET A 987 12.36 9.80 -49.74
N ASP A 988 11.50 10.43 -50.53
CA ASP A 988 11.32 10.08 -51.95
C ASP A 988 12.55 10.44 -52.79
N ASN A 989 13.13 11.62 -52.56
CA ASN A 989 14.41 11.98 -53.18
C ASN A 989 15.54 11.02 -52.77
N LEU A 990 15.54 10.56 -51.52
CA LEU A 990 16.51 9.61 -51.01
C LEU A 990 16.37 8.24 -51.69
N ARG A 991 15.15 7.75 -51.92
CA ARG A 991 14.88 6.53 -52.71
C ARG A 991 15.42 6.62 -54.13
N ILE A 992 15.28 7.79 -54.77
CA ILE A 992 15.82 8.04 -56.11
C ILE A 992 17.35 8.08 -56.09
N ALA A 993 17.94 8.73 -55.08
CA ALA A 993 19.39 8.87 -54.94
C ALA A 993 20.08 7.54 -54.59
N LEU A 994 19.37 6.63 -53.91
CA LEU A 994 19.88 5.35 -53.42
C LEU A 994 19.06 4.15 -53.96
N PRO A 995 19.11 3.87 -55.28
CA PRO A 995 18.19 2.92 -55.94
C PRO A 995 18.39 1.44 -55.57
N ASN A 996 19.49 1.08 -54.90
CA ASN A 996 19.77 -0.29 -54.46
C ASN A 996 19.49 -0.51 -52.97
N THR A 997 18.69 0.37 -52.35
CA THR A 997 18.38 0.34 -50.91
C THR A 997 16.91 0.06 -50.68
N PHE A 998 16.58 -0.54 -49.53
CA PHE A 998 15.19 -0.72 -49.12
C PHE A 998 14.84 0.31 -48.06
N ILE A 999 14.10 1.35 -48.46
CA ILE A 999 13.75 2.48 -47.61
C ILE A 999 12.29 2.37 -47.18
N THR A 1000 12.08 2.02 -45.91
CA THR A 1000 10.79 2.21 -45.26
C THR A 1000 10.78 3.58 -44.58
N SER A 1001 9.82 4.44 -44.88
CA SER A 1001 9.70 5.77 -44.25
C SER A 1001 8.40 5.94 -43.51
N TYR A 1002 8.41 6.82 -42.51
CA TYR A 1002 7.28 7.05 -41.61
C TYR A 1002 7.06 8.54 -41.39
N THR A 1003 5.79 8.93 -41.29
CA THR A 1003 5.40 10.20 -40.69
C THR A 1003 4.56 9.94 -39.45
N TYR A 1004 4.52 10.93 -38.55
CA TYR A 1004 3.87 10.81 -37.26
C TYR A 1004 3.11 12.10 -36.97
N ASP A 1005 1.98 11.96 -36.30
CA ASP A 1005 1.43 13.05 -35.52
C ASP A 1005 1.95 12.89 -34.08
N PRO A 1006 2.90 13.74 -33.64
CA PRO A 1006 3.49 13.61 -32.31
C PRO A 1006 2.40 13.56 -31.24
N LEU A 1007 2.54 12.63 -30.29
CA LEU A 1007 1.57 12.39 -29.21
C LEU A 1007 0.28 11.66 -29.61
N ILE A 1008 0.13 11.28 -30.89
CA ILE A 1008 -0.98 10.45 -31.41
C ILE A 1008 -0.44 9.11 -31.92
N GLY A 1009 0.41 9.12 -32.95
CA GLY A 1009 0.92 7.90 -33.57
C GLY A 1009 1.37 8.09 -35.01
N THR A 1010 1.72 6.99 -35.67
CA THR A 1010 2.16 6.95 -37.08
C THR A 1010 1.04 7.39 -38.02
N THR A 1011 1.25 8.42 -38.84
CA THR A 1011 0.25 8.91 -39.82
C THR A 1011 0.42 8.29 -41.20
N SER A 1012 1.64 7.89 -41.57
CA SER A 1012 1.88 7.14 -42.79
C SER A 1012 3.08 6.22 -42.65
N GLU A 1013 3.07 5.15 -43.44
CA GLU A 1013 4.19 4.24 -43.64
C GLU A 1013 4.34 3.98 -45.14
N THR A 1014 5.51 4.27 -45.68
CA THR A 1014 5.85 3.98 -47.08
C THR A 1014 6.84 2.84 -47.11
N ASP A 1015 6.46 1.74 -47.75
CA ASP A 1015 7.28 0.54 -47.88
C ASP A 1015 8.48 0.75 -48.85
N PRO A 1016 9.40 -0.23 -48.94
CA PRO A 1016 10.52 -0.14 -49.89
C PRO A 1016 10.13 -0.03 -51.37
N ASN A 1017 8.90 -0.42 -51.74
CA ASN A 1017 8.39 -0.30 -53.11
C ASN A 1017 7.80 1.08 -53.39
N GLY A 1018 7.80 2.00 -52.41
CA GLY A 1018 7.18 3.31 -52.51
C GLY A 1018 5.66 3.29 -52.31
N ILE A 1019 5.10 2.16 -51.87
CA ILE A 1019 3.67 2.03 -51.60
C ILE A 1019 3.42 2.59 -50.20
N THR A 1020 2.58 3.63 -50.13
CA THR A 1020 2.24 4.29 -48.87
C THR A 1020 0.93 3.78 -48.31
N ILE A 1021 0.94 3.38 -47.05
CA ILE A 1021 -0.23 3.13 -46.22
C ILE A 1021 -0.43 4.36 -45.33
N ASN A 1022 -1.64 4.91 -45.34
CA ASN A 1022 -2.00 6.06 -44.52
C ASN A 1022 -2.89 5.62 -43.36
N TYR A 1023 -2.60 6.14 -42.17
CA TYR A 1023 -3.33 5.89 -40.94
C TYR A 1023 -4.05 7.17 -40.52
N LYS A 1024 -5.35 7.08 -40.34
CA LYS A 1024 -6.18 8.15 -39.78
C LYS A 1024 -6.64 7.72 -38.41
N TYR A 1025 -6.51 8.63 -37.45
CA TYR A 1025 -7.01 8.45 -36.10
C TYR A 1025 -8.33 9.20 -35.95
N ASP A 1026 -9.22 8.67 -35.11
CA ASP A 1026 -10.39 9.40 -34.65
C ASP A 1026 -9.95 10.49 -33.66
N ASP A 1027 -10.87 11.37 -33.29
CA ASP A 1027 -10.59 12.43 -32.31
C ASP A 1027 -10.36 11.88 -30.89
N PHE A 1028 -10.64 10.59 -30.65
CA PHE A 1028 -10.21 9.87 -29.46
C PHE A 1028 -8.73 9.45 -29.50
N ARG A 1029 -8.02 9.66 -30.62
CA ARG A 1029 -6.64 9.24 -30.91
C ARG A 1029 -6.49 7.72 -31.02
N ARG A 1030 -7.53 7.04 -31.47
CA ARG A 1030 -7.51 5.61 -31.80
C ARG A 1030 -7.53 5.45 -33.30
N LEU A 1031 -6.97 4.37 -33.81
CA LEU A 1031 -6.91 4.12 -35.24
C LEU A 1031 -8.32 3.98 -35.83
N GLU A 1032 -8.73 4.89 -36.71
CA GLU A 1032 -10.05 4.89 -37.35
C GLU A 1032 -10.00 4.26 -38.74
N THR A 1033 -9.02 4.65 -39.56
CA THR A 1033 -8.96 4.22 -40.97
C THR A 1033 -7.53 3.91 -41.39
N ILE A 1034 -7.36 2.81 -42.11
CA ILE A 1034 -6.14 2.47 -42.85
C ILE A 1034 -6.46 2.56 -44.34
N LYS A 1035 -5.67 3.32 -45.09
CA LYS A 1035 -5.83 3.49 -46.55
C LYS A 1035 -4.59 3.01 -47.29
N ASP A 1036 -4.79 2.46 -48.48
CA ASP A 1036 -3.72 2.15 -49.41
C ASP A 1036 -3.21 3.41 -50.14
N HIS A 1037 -2.23 3.22 -51.02
CA HIS A 1037 -1.60 4.27 -51.82
C HIS A 1037 -2.56 4.97 -52.81
N ASP A 1038 -3.66 4.32 -53.19
CA ASP A 1038 -4.70 4.85 -54.07
C ASP A 1038 -5.81 5.57 -53.27
N ASN A 1039 -5.63 5.73 -51.95
CA ASN A 1039 -6.61 6.22 -50.98
C ASN A 1039 -7.84 5.32 -50.81
N ASN A 1040 -7.79 4.06 -51.26
CA ASN A 1040 -8.83 3.10 -50.94
C ASN A 1040 -8.70 2.66 -49.49
N ILE A 1041 -9.83 2.48 -48.82
CA ILE A 1041 -9.87 2.00 -47.44
C ILE A 1041 -9.50 0.51 -47.43
N ILE A 1042 -8.38 0.16 -46.79
CA ILE A 1042 -7.99 -1.22 -46.51
C ILE A 1042 -8.80 -1.72 -45.31
N LYS A 1043 -8.92 -0.87 -44.29
CA LYS A 1043 -9.59 -1.20 -43.02
C LYS A 1043 -10.20 0.06 -42.45
N HIS A 1044 -11.45 -0.02 -42.02
CA HIS A 1044 -12.11 1.01 -41.24
C HIS A 1044 -12.57 0.39 -39.94
N ILE A 1045 -12.36 1.10 -38.84
CA ILE A 1045 -12.74 0.68 -37.51
C ILE A 1045 -13.83 1.65 -37.05
N ASP A 1046 -15.06 1.18 -37.16
CA ASP A 1046 -16.21 1.87 -36.58
C ASP A 1046 -16.23 1.60 -35.08
N TYR A 1047 -15.84 2.59 -34.31
CA TYR A 1047 -16.03 2.56 -32.87
C TYR A 1047 -17.48 2.88 -32.56
N HIS A 1048 -18.31 1.85 -32.40
CA HIS A 1048 -19.70 2.03 -32.02
C HIS A 1048 -19.81 2.55 -30.59
N TYR A 1049 -20.16 3.82 -30.51
CA TYR A 1049 -20.77 4.44 -29.36
C TYR A 1049 -22.28 4.25 -29.49
N ILE A 1050 -22.96 3.69 -28.48
CA ILE A 1050 -24.43 3.74 -28.52
C ILE A 1050 -24.82 5.20 -28.33
N GLU A 1051 -25.24 5.86 -29.40
CA GLU A 1051 -25.88 7.18 -29.34
C GLU A 1051 -27.05 7.12 -28.35
N GLN A 1052 -27.09 8.09 -27.42
CA GLN A 1052 -28.17 8.22 -26.45
C GLN A 1052 -29.43 8.80 -27.07
#